data_AF-A0A1I5X8T3-F1
#
_entry.id   AF-A0A1I5X8T3-F1
#
_cell.length_a   1.000
_cell.length_b   1.000
_cell.length_c   1.000
_cell.angle_alpha   90.00
_cell.angle_beta   90.00
_cell.angle_gamma   90.00
#
_symmetry.space_group_name_H-M   'P 1'
#
loop_
_entity.id
_entity.type
_entity.pdbx_description
1 polymer ?
#
loop_
_entity_poly.entity_id
_entity_poly.type
_entity_poly.pdbx_seq_one_letter_code
_entity_poly.pdbx_strand_id
1 'polypeptide(L)'
;MSKASRRNDLYEDQKEALQYWKGKVKKNKKSGEAVANQTLYYKKGFLPGTIQDLDITGDAYLKYISLRDYYQVIYSGFESSKLLKSSINRVSYELRDKSYSYSIRVYLRKSVGQLPTILDAFIYDGTTGTYVERVDMDKNIKTKEAGFTKEDFVEVYRRIGQVLQEDESVRFTAFEYVKVEGKVLLNQMFLLPPYPTGIGFHEDANEYLMGIRKKQIWTFKRYRKSKFSRRWHRLFFNFTRLRLVSRGFTAKRAEIWLLNKAVDAEVMKYEPGSMRRAAYRSGYTLEAAKKLQITAKDGAQYISEKDYYKLIPINLKYQKWIATLPTIYYVFKPFREYMAEFYYHVMPRDGKALFIPYANQTESDDYYKQIKALLEEKGSISVVNTYGKRIVDFHYVDGKYFAGNKEVDYIYIWKYITKAKDELLLVETVDDSYNKHGSGAMRKAPKLFLYVYNRNGQGAAIGGASLRIYNELGFYHSYEVDFKKGCYKDRNGKYVPVERWEEVSDLVERIGRHVPQLEFFGMEMLLRQDGIQIKNMLNHPDYRTDARFSDELVAFFKEKANEKNAFYGSTGNATERGKNTGKRRFKHRMAQLFYPKGLVPYISVTWPRDICKDFFNNKDCDFKTKIWAYRHGFLSYRLAQYGITKENWEDYISDFEYKWLRHINPYYKTWMEDKITLKYIANRYNQYFPEYYYHVICKNGEMNIIPLMDCPEGKDKTLTSIIDLVKEKGSMAFKPDEGSHGDGFFRCDYKDGQFFINYEPCTEQDIIDRLSVNDSAHIVTEYIQMHPQLKEIYPGAVNTIRMIVFKRDGVHPEIGNSYIRIGTSKTGAIDNISAGGMFATINSETGAYGNAKLFVDGDIHDCERHPDTNVLIEGTIPNWELTKKLVLDIASEIKELEWFGFDLAVTENGIKIPEINRSPDYPKMECYTRPTIDYLLYKLDEKKKRFGFDRHPNHTLVHLPYRERPVK
;
A
#
# COMPACT_ATOMS: atom_id res chain seq x y z
N MET A 1 -1.98 25.46 56.33
CA MET A 1 -2.15 24.26 57.18
C MET A 1 -2.40 23.06 56.27
N SER A 2 -1.34 22.56 55.63
CA SER A 2 -0.43 21.47 56.02
C SER A 2 -0.94 20.08 55.58
N LYS A 3 -0.28 19.59 54.52
CA LYS A 3 -0.41 18.29 53.84
C LYS A 3 -0.01 17.07 54.70
N ALA A 4 -0.13 17.16 56.03
CA ALA A 4 0.41 16.15 56.95
C ALA A 4 -0.63 15.23 57.60
N SER A 5 -1.94 15.52 57.55
CA SER A 5 -2.95 14.73 58.29
C SER A 5 -3.74 13.69 57.48
N ARG A 6 -3.50 13.52 56.17
CA ARG A 6 -4.18 12.48 55.34
C ARG A 6 -3.31 11.29 54.94
N ARG A 7 -2.14 11.11 55.58
CA ARG A 7 -1.20 10.02 55.29
C ARG A 7 -1.14 8.92 56.35
N ASN A 8 -1.75 9.10 57.52
CA ASN A 8 -1.68 8.13 58.62
C ASN A 8 -2.89 7.17 58.70
N ASP A 9 -4.06 7.52 58.18
CA ASP A 9 -5.23 6.63 58.26
C ASP A 9 -5.20 5.49 57.23
N LEU A 10 -4.43 5.62 56.15
CA LEU A 10 -4.28 4.58 55.11
C LEU A 10 -3.20 3.53 55.44
N TYR A 11 -2.42 3.74 56.51
CA TYR A 11 -1.30 2.86 56.89
C TYR A 11 -1.68 1.87 58.00
N GLU A 12 -2.67 2.21 58.84
CA GLU A 12 -3.17 1.31 59.89
C GLU A 12 -4.26 0.33 59.37
N ASP A 13 -5.12 0.75 58.43
CA ASP A 13 -6.05 -0.16 57.74
C ASP A 13 -5.34 -1.25 56.90
N GLN A 14 -4.13 -0.94 56.40
CA GLN A 14 -3.30 -1.91 55.68
C GLN A 14 -2.58 -2.90 56.61
N LYS A 15 -2.35 -2.55 57.87
CA LYS A 15 -1.76 -3.47 58.87
C LYS A 15 -2.77 -4.48 59.39
N GLU A 16 -4.02 -4.07 59.64
CA GLU A 16 -5.08 -5.00 60.05
C GLU A 16 -5.43 -6.01 58.95
N ALA A 17 -5.45 -5.59 57.67
CA ALA A 17 -5.64 -6.50 56.55
C ALA A 17 -4.47 -7.49 56.35
N LEU A 18 -3.24 -7.09 56.69
CA LEU A 18 -2.05 -7.94 56.61
C LEU A 18 -1.94 -8.92 57.78
N GLN A 19 -2.42 -8.56 58.98
CA GLN A 19 -2.54 -9.48 60.12
C GLN A 19 -3.69 -10.49 59.92
N TYR A 20 -4.82 -10.07 59.34
CA TYR A 20 -5.92 -10.97 58.97
C TYR A 20 -5.48 -12.03 57.93
N TRP A 21 -4.63 -11.65 56.96
CA TRP A 21 -4.10 -12.60 55.96
C TRP A 21 -2.94 -13.49 56.44
N LYS A 22 -2.14 -13.05 57.42
CA LYS A 22 -1.12 -13.90 58.05
C LYS A 22 -1.72 -14.97 58.97
N GLY A 23 -2.94 -14.76 59.48
CA GLY A 23 -3.69 -15.75 60.29
C GLY A 23 -4.33 -16.89 59.49
N LYS A 24 -4.62 -16.71 58.19
CA LYS A 24 -5.30 -17.74 57.36
C LYS A 24 -4.37 -18.64 56.53
N VAL A 25 -3.07 -18.39 56.52
CA VAL A 25 -2.08 -19.24 55.79
C VAL A 25 -1.56 -20.42 56.64
N LYS A 26 -2.03 -20.61 57.89
CA LYS A 26 -1.66 -21.75 58.74
C LYS A 26 -2.70 -22.89 58.85
N LYS A 27 -3.80 -22.86 58.09
CA LYS A 27 -4.75 -23.99 57.99
C LYS A 27 -5.20 -24.20 56.54
N ASN A 28 -4.33 -24.81 55.74
CA ASN A 28 -4.68 -25.72 54.64
C ASN A 28 -3.38 -26.28 54.03
N LYS A 29 -2.68 -27.09 54.83
CA LYS A 29 -1.79 -28.14 54.34
C LYS A 29 -2.58 -29.45 54.39
N LYS A 30 -3.21 -29.83 53.28
CA LYS A 30 -3.52 -31.23 52.89
C LYS A 30 -4.33 -31.19 51.59
N SER A 31 -3.91 -32.01 50.62
CA SER A 31 -4.30 -32.06 49.19
C SER A 31 -3.82 -30.83 48.40
N GLY A 32 -3.04 -30.91 47.32
CA GLY A 32 -2.75 -31.98 46.38
C GLY A 32 -2.84 -31.33 45.00
N GLU A 33 -1.71 -31.23 44.30
CA GLU A 33 -1.55 -30.76 42.92
C GLU A 33 -1.67 -29.25 42.63
N ALA A 34 -0.52 -28.71 42.17
CA ALA A 34 -0.30 -27.57 41.29
C ALA A 34 0.55 -26.46 41.93
N VAL A 35 1.87 -26.67 42.01
CA VAL A 35 2.97 -25.74 41.69
C VAL A 35 4.27 -26.52 41.94
N ALA A 36 4.76 -27.24 40.94
CA ALA A 36 6.13 -27.75 40.88
C ALA A 36 6.44 -28.17 39.43
N ASN A 37 6.90 -27.23 38.60
CA ASN A 37 7.66 -27.52 37.39
C ASN A 37 8.52 -26.31 37.00
N GLN A 38 9.28 -25.80 37.98
CA GLN A 38 10.34 -24.82 37.74
C GLN A 38 11.72 -25.27 38.24
N THR A 39 11.89 -26.53 38.65
CA THR A 39 13.19 -27.04 39.13
C THR A 39 13.36 -28.53 38.81
N LEU A 40 13.56 -28.86 37.54
CA LEU A 40 14.00 -30.20 37.13
C LEU A 40 14.61 -30.13 35.72
N TYR A 41 15.80 -29.54 35.59
CA TYR A 41 16.81 -29.84 34.55
C TYR A 41 18.14 -29.19 34.95
N TYR A 42 18.70 -29.68 36.07
CA TYR A 42 20.11 -29.55 36.47
C TYR A 42 20.59 -30.85 37.17
N LYS A 43 19.95 -31.98 36.83
CA LYS A 43 20.23 -33.30 37.43
C LYS A 43 20.32 -34.38 36.36
N LYS A 44 21.24 -34.22 35.41
CA LYS A 44 22.09 -35.30 34.88
C LYS A 44 23.44 -34.65 34.63
N GLY A 45 24.46 -35.15 35.33
CA GLY A 45 25.67 -34.41 35.69
C GLY A 45 26.45 -33.87 34.50
N PHE A 46 26.56 -32.53 34.45
CA PHE A 46 27.74 -31.79 34.03
C PHE A 46 27.67 -30.42 34.72
N LEU A 47 28.47 -30.24 35.75
CA LEU A 47 28.85 -28.98 36.40
C LEU A 47 30.31 -29.20 36.85
N PRO A 48 31.12 -28.16 37.06
CA PRO A 48 31.47 -27.06 36.18
C PRO A 48 33.00 -27.00 36.04
N GLY A 49 33.54 -27.20 34.83
CA GLY A 49 34.87 -26.68 34.53
C GLY A 49 34.77 -25.16 34.50
N THR A 50 35.55 -24.49 35.36
CA THR A 50 35.76 -23.05 35.37
C THR A 50 35.84 -22.48 33.95
N ILE A 51 34.83 -21.72 33.54
CA ILE A 51 34.97 -20.76 32.44
C ILE A 51 35.79 -19.60 33.01
N GLN A 52 37.09 -19.84 33.16
CA GLN A 52 38.08 -18.78 33.17
C GLN A 52 38.43 -18.50 31.71
N ASP A 53 38.33 -17.23 31.34
CA ASP A 53 38.98 -16.62 30.18
C ASP A 53 38.58 -17.16 28.81
N LEU A 54 37.33 -16.87 28.41
CA LEU A 54 37.13 -16.36 27.06
C LEU A 54 37.16 -14.83 27.19
N ASP A 55 38.35 -14.28 27.01
CA ASP A 55 38.60 -12.85 26.87
C ASP A 55 37.95 -12.35 25.58
N ILE A 56 36.63 -12.19 25.63
CA ILE A 56 35.85 -11.53 24.57
C ILE A 56 35.98 -10.05 24.85
N THR A 57 37.14 -9.50 24.50
CA THR A 57 37.39 -8.07 24.52
C THR A 57 36.32 -7.33 23.69
N GLY A 58 35.71 -6.32 24.32
CA GLY A 58 35.21 -5.05 23.76
C GLY A 58 34.22 -5.02 22.59
N ASP A 59 34.43 -5.76 21.51
CA ASP A 59 33.78 -5.53 20.21
C ASP A 59 32.94 -6.72 19.69
N ALA A 60 33.06 -7.91 20.28
CA ALA A 60 32.47 -9.13 19.71
C ALA A 60 31.07 -9.50 20.22
N TYR A 61 30.51 -8.79 21.22
CA TYR A 61 29.20 -9.15 21.80
C TYR A 61 27.99 -8.91 20.89
N LEU A 62 28.20 -8.27 19.74
CA LEU A 62 27.14 -7.92 18.79
C LEU A 62 27.07 -8.77 17.54
N LYS A 63 28.10 -9.58 17.29
CA LYS A 63 28.15 -10.42 16.09
C LYS A 63 27.73 -11.86 16.33
N TYR A 64 27.49 -12.27 17.57
CA TYR A 64 27.19 -13.66 17.93
C TYR A 64 25.93 -13.81 18.79
N ILE A 65 25.01 -14.71 18.41
CA ILE A 65 23.91 -15.12 19.29
C ILE A 65 24.49 -15.87 20.49
N SER A 66 24.18 -15.44 21.72
CA SER A 66 24.66 -16.18 22.90
C SER A 66 23.99 -17.55 23.02
N LEU A 67 24.70 -18.53 23.58
CA LEU A 67 24.16 -19.89 23.84
C LEU A 67 22.80 -19.85 24.55
N ARG A 68 22.68 -18.98 25.56
CA ARG A 68 21.44 -18.77 26.32
C ARG A 68 20.30 -18.27 25.43
N ASP A 69 20.59 -17.36 24.52
CA ASP A 69 19.61 -16.70 23.67
C ASP A 69 19.15 -17.61 22.53
N TYR A 70 20.07 -18.40 21.99
CA TYR A 70 19.81 -19.49 21.07
C TYR A 70 18.79 -20.49 21.64
N TYR A 71 19.01 -20.97 22.87
CA TYR A 71 18.07 -21.88 23.52
C TYR A 71 16.70 -21.22 23.78
N GLN A 72 16.64 -19.91 24.08
CA GLN A 72 15.34 -19.22 24.19
C GLN A 72 14.56 -19.17 22.87
N VAL A 73 15.24 -18.96 21.74
CA VAL A 73 14.63 -18.95 20.40
C VAL A 73 14.01 -20.30 20.07
N ILE A 74 14.72 -21.37 20.41
CA ILE A 74 14.36 -22.75 20.09
C ILE A 74 13.26 -23.30 21.01
N TYR A 75 13.37 -23.13 22.33
CA TYR A 75 12.41 -23.70 23.29
C TYR A 75 11.02 -23.04 23.28
N SER A 76 10.90 -21.81 22.79
CA SER A 76 9.62 -21.08 22.75
C SER A 76 8.83 -21.24 21.45
N GLY A 77 9.42 -21.87 20.41
CA GLY A 77 8.76 -22.18 19.13
C GLY A 77 8.07 -23.54 19.08
N PHE A 78 8.07 -24.30 20.18
CA PHE A 78 7.77 -25.74 20.21
C PHE A 78 6.28 -26.11 20.35
N GLU A 79 5.35 -25.15 20.35
CA GLU A 79 3.91 -25.47 20.45
C GLU A 79 3.29 -25.97 19.13
N SER A 80 4.02 -25.95 18.02
CA SER A 80 3.49 -26.32 16.70
C SER A 80 4.27 -27.47 16.04
N SER A 81 4.23 -28.68 16.62
CA SER A 81 4.23 -29.94 15.85
C SER A 81 4.03 -31.18 16.76
N LYS A 82 2.79 -31.43 17.19
CA LYS A 82 2.44 -32.76 17.75
C LYS A 82 2.52 -33.90 16.71
N LEU A 83 2.56 -33.58 15.42
CA LEU A 83 2.53 -34.53 14.29
C LEU A 83 3.90 -35.12 13.91
N LEU A 84 5.03 -34.50 14.30
CA LEU A 84 6.38 -34.95 13.90
C LEU A 84 6.91 -36.16 14.70
N LYS A 85 6.33 -36.46 15.87
CA LYS A 85 6.85 -37.52 16.76
C LYS A 85 6.68 -38.95 16.21
N SER A 86 5.68 -39.19 15.36
CA SER A 86 5.40 -40.53 14.83
C SER A 86 6.23 -40.90 13.61
N SER A 87 6.63 -39.92 12.80
CA SER A 87 7.37 -40.16 11.54
C SER A 87 8.90 -40.21 11.73
N ILE A 88 9.44 -39.55 12.76
CA ILE A 88 10.89 -39.44 13.01
C ILE A 88 11.52 -40.74 13.52
N ASN A 89 10.78 -41.57 14.28
CA ASN A 89 11.33 -42.80 14.85
C ASN A 89 11.63 -43.91 13.82
N ARG A 90 11.37 -43.69 12.52
CA ARG A 90 11.62 -44.67 11.45
C ARG A 90 12.94 -44.49 10.68
N VAL A 91 13.67 -43.38 10.85
CA VAL A 91 14.84 -43.06 9.99
C VAL A 91 16.19 -43.47 10.60
N SER A 92 16.26 -43.84 11.87
CA SER A 92 17.52 -44.06 12.60
C SER A 92 17.97 -45.54 12.72
N TYR A 93 17.68 -46.41 11.76
CA TYR A 93 17.92 -47.87 11.91
C TYR A 93 19.03 -48.49 11.04
N GLU A 94 19.71 -47.75 10.15
CA GLU A 94 20.72 -48.33 9.24
C GLU A 94 22.19 -48.21 9.70
N LEU A 95 22.49 -47.60 10.86
CA LEU A 95 23.87 -47.23 11.25
C LEU A 95 24.42 -47.97 12.48
N ARG A 96 23.70 -48.92 13.07
CA ARG A 96 24.07 -49.53 14.37
C ARG A 96 25.43 -50.26 14.40
N ASP A 97 25.93 -50.71 13.25
CA ASP A 97 27.17 -51.51 13.15
C ASP A 97 28.29 -50.87 12.31
N LYS A 98 28.22 -49.56 11.98
CA LYS A 98 29.21 -48.88 11.13
C LYS A 98 29.98 -47.81 11.90
N SER A 99 31.32 -47.85 11.89
CA SER A 99 32.18 -46.87 12.58
C SER A 99 32.35 -45.58 11.76
N TYR A 100 32.14 -44.43 12.39
CA TYR A 100 32.43 -43.10 11.83
C TYR A 100 32.90 -42.17 12.95
N SER A 101 33.96 -41.40 12.69
CA SER A 101 34.51 -40.45 13.68
C SER A 101 33.95 -39.03 13.51
N TYR A 102 33.59 -38.65 12.28
CA TYR A 102 33.11 -37.31 11.95
C TYR A 102 31.72 -37.35 11.31
N SER A 103 30.90 -36.36 11.64
CA SER A 103 29.63 -36.07 11.01
C SER A 103 29.60 -34.63 10.52
N ILE A 104 28.67 -34.33 9.63
CA ILE A 104 28.38 -32.96 9.23
C ILE A 104 26.98 -32.55 9.70
N ARG A 105 26.93 -31.45 10.44
CA ARG A 105 25.68 -30.89 10.96
C ARG A 105 25.30 -29.63 10.19
N VAL A 106 24.16 -29.69 9.51
CA VAL A 106 23.63 -28.65 8.63
C VAL A 106 22.43 -27.99 9.30
N TYR A 107 22.48 -26.67 9.48
CA TYR A 107 21.44 -25.87 10.11
C TYR A 107 20.60 -25.19 9.04
N LEU A 108 19.27 -25.20 9.20
CA LEU A 108 18.34 -24.81 8.14
C LEU A 108 17.28 -23.85 8.65
N ARG A 109 16.85 -22.93 7.79
CA ARG A 109 15.56 -22.23 7.91
C ARG A 109 14.62 -22.63 6.79
N LYS A 110 13.32 -22.59 7.08
CA LYS A 110 12.28 -22.70 6.06
C LYS A 110 11.44 -21.43 6.01
N SER A 111 11.23 -20.91 4.81
CA SER A 111 10.21 -19.90 4.51
C SER A 111 8.96 -20.62 3.99
N VAL A 112 7.77 -20.16 4.39
CA VAL A 112 6.49 -20.74 3.93
C VAL A 112 6.45 -20.76 2.41
N GLY A 113 6.15 -21.92 1.80
CA GLY A 113 6.06 -22.07 0.34
C GLY A 113 7.39 -22.03 -0.44
N GLN A 114 8.56 -22.18 0.22
CA GLN A 114 9.87 -22.17 -0.45
C GLN A 114 10.75 -23.35 0.00
N LEU A 115 11.74 -23.70 -0.84
CA LEU A 115 12.80 -24.64 -0.49
C LEU A 115 13.55 -24.18 0.79
N PRO A 116 13.95 -25.11 1.67
CA PRO A 116 14.75 -24.79 2.85
C PRO A 116 16.04 -24.07 2.45
N THR A 117 16.37 -23.00 3.17
CA THR A 117 17.67 -22.33 3.03
C THR A 117 18.58 -22.86 4.13
N ILE A 118 19.76 -23.36 3.76
CA ILE A 118 20.79 -23.63 4.76
C ILE A 118 21.23 -22.29 5.37
N LEU A 119 21.46 -22.28 6.68
CA LEU A 119 21.95 -21.13 7.43
C LEU A 119 23.43 -21.26 7.77
N ASP A 120 23.88 -22.46 8.12
CA ASP A 120 25.27 -22.74 8.45
C ASP A 120 25.53 -24.26 8.43
N ALA A 121 26.79 -24.69 8.32
CA ALA A 121 27.17 -26.11 8.35
C ALA A 121 28.51 -26.32 9.06
N PHE A 122 28.62 -27.42 9.82
CA PHE A 122 29.80 -27.68 10.65
C PHE A 122 30.19 -29.15 10.63
N ILE A 123 31.50 -29.41 10.69
CA ILE A 123 32.02 -30.74 11.03
C ILE A 123 31.95 -30.93 12.53
N TYR A 124 31.39 -32.06 12.94
CA TYR A 124 31.28 -32.47 14.32
C TYR A 124 32.07 -33.77 14.51
N ASP A 125 32.97 -33.78 15.48
CA ASP A 125 33.71 -34.98 15.86
C ASP A 125 32.92 -35.70 16.95
N GLY A 126 32.41 -36.89 16.59
CA GLY A 126 31.64 -37.74 17.50
C GLY A 126 32.47 -38.36 18.63
N THR A 127 33.80 -38.43 18.47
CA THR A 127 34.71 -39.01 19.48
C THR A 127 35.05 -38.01 20.59
N THR A 128 35.32 -36.74 20.22
CA THR A 128 35.60 -35.67 21.19
C THR A 128 34.36 -34.90 21.61
N GLY A 129 33.27 -35.03 20.86
CA GLY A 129 32.00 -34.35 21.12
C GLY A 129 32.01 -32.86 20.78
N THR A 130 32.94 -32.39 19.95
CA THR A 130 33.15 -30.97 19.66
C THR A 130 32.92 -30.62 18.18
N TYR A 131 32.64 -29.33 17.91
CA TYR A 131 32.59 -28.81 16.54
C TYR A 131 34.00 -28.42 16.14
N VAL A 132 34.48 -29.01 15.05
CA VAL A 132 35.88 -28.91 14.63
C VAL A 132 36.08 -27.76 13.67
N GLU A 133 35.21 -27.65 12.67
CA GLU A 133 35.35 -26.68 11.60
C GLU A 133 33.97 -26.21 11.12
N ARG A 134 33.84 -24.92 10.80
CA ARG A 134 32.71 -24.40 10.01
C ARG A 134 33.01 -24.65 8.54
N VAL A 135 32.08 -25.26 7.83
CA VAL A 135 32.26 -25.55 6.41
C VAL A 135 31.97 -24.29 5.59
N ASP A 136 33.00 -23.78 4.90
CA ASP A 136 32.86 -22.72 3.90
C ASP A 136 32.41 -23.33 2.56
N MET A 137 31.14 -23.13 2.25
CA MET A 137 30.45 -23.73 1.11
C MET A 137 30.85 -23.12 -0.25
N ASP A 138 31.59 -22.00 -0.24
CA ASP A 138 32.03 -21.30 -1.46
C ASP A 138 33.45 -21.72 -1.91
N LYS A 139 34.16 -22.55 -1.13
CA LYS A 139 35.53 -23.02 -1.43
C LYS A 139 35.57 -24.50 -1.75
N ASN A 140 36.57 -24.93 -2.53
CA ASN A 140 36.83 -26.36 -2.78
C ASN A 140 37.08 -27.08 -1.45
N ILE A 141 36.09 -27.87 -1.03
CA ILE A 141 36.08 -28.59 0.23
C ILE A 141 37.09 -29.74 0.13
N LYS A 142 38.31 -29.53 0.63
CA LYS A 142 39.17 -30.61 1.12
C LYS A 142 39.29 -30.43 2.63
N THR A 143 38.24 -30.81 3.34
CA THR A 143 38.32 -30.93 4.80
C THR A 143 39.27 -32.09 5.09
N LYS A 144 40.41 -31.80 5.71
CA LYS A 144 41.50 -32.78 5.90
C LYS A 144 41.09 -34.00 6.74
N GLU A 145 39.97 -33.94 7.46
CA GLU A 145 39.63 -34.89 8.52
C GLU A 145 38.32 -35.68 8.30
N ALA A 146 37.34 -35.17 7.52
CA ALA A 146 35.99 -35.79 7.44
C ALA A 146 35.59 -36.39 6.06
N GLY A 147 36.36 -36.14 4.99
CA GLY A 147 36.17 -36.79 3.68
C GLY A 147 34.92 -36.40 2.88
N PHE A 148 34.19 -35.35 3.26
CA PHE A 148 33.03 -34.82 2.50
C PHE A 148 33.49 -34.00 1.28
N THR A 149 32.87 -34.20 0.12
CA THR A 149 33.12 -33.44 -1.13
C THR A 149 31.97 -32.48 -1.43
N LYS A 150 32.15 -31.59 -2.42
CA LYS A 150 31.10 -30.66 -2.86
C LYS A 150 29.82 -31.40 -3.32
N GLU A 151 29.97 -32.53 -3.99
CA GLU A 151 28.87 -33.36 -4.50
C GLU A 151 28.05 -33.96 -3.35
N ASP A 152 28.70 -34.36 -2.26
CA ASP A 152 28.04 -34.84 -1.05
C ASP A 152 27.08 -33.80 -0.47
N PHE A 153 27.45 -32.51 -0.52
CA PHE A 153 26.58 -31.43 -0.06
C PHE A 153 25.38 -31.19 -0.96
N VAL A 154 25.55 -31.30 -2.28
CA VAL A 154 24.43 -31.22 -3.23
C VAL A 154 23.44 -32.35 -2.96
N GLU A 155 23.93 -33.56 -2.72
CA GLU A 155 23.10 -34.71 -2.38
C GLU A 155 22.41 -34.54 -1.01
N VAL A 156 23.11 -34.01 0.00
CA VAL A 156 22.53 -33.65 1.31
C VAL A 156 21.42 -32.63 1.13
N TYR A 157 21.67 -31.54 0.40
CA TYR A 157 20.69 -30.49 0.14
C TYR A 157 19.45 -31.03 -0.58
N ARG A 158 19.66 -31.89 -1.60
CA ARG A 158 18.58 -32.56 -2.33
C ARG A 158 17.72 -33.44 -1.40
N ARG A 159 18.34 -34.26 -0.55
CA ARG A 159 17.62 -35.12 0.42
C ARG A 159 16.87 -34.32 1.48
N ILE A 160 17.48 -33.26 2.00
CA ILE A 160 16.83 -32.30 2.92
C ILE A 160 15.62 -31.67 2.23
N GLY A 161 15.79 -31.23 0.98
CA GLY A 161 14.77 -30.60 0.16
C GLY A 161 13.53 -31.48 0.03
N GLN A 162 13.73 -32.79 -0.21
CA GLN A 162 12.66 -33.79 -0.29
C GLN A 162 11.94 -33.98 1.07
N VAL A 163 12.67 -34.14 2.17
CA VAL A 163 12.08 -34.41 3.50
C VAL A 163 11.34 -33.19 4.07
N LEU A 164 11.90 -32.00 3.89
CA LEU A 164 11.29 -30.77 4.41
C LEU A 164 10.24 -30.18 3.46
N GLN A 165 10.01 -30.75 2.27
CA GLN A 165 9.05 -30.22 1.30
C GLN A 165 7.60 -30.25 1.84
N GLU A 166 7.26 -31.27 2.63
CA GLU A 166 5.90 -31.57 3.07
C GLU A 166 5.49 -30.92 4.40
N ASP A 167 6.45 -30.45 5.21
CA ASP A 167 6.17 -29.97 6.57
C ASP A 167 6.38 -28.45 6.74
N GLU A 168 5.29 -27.69 6.75
CA GLU A 168 5.31 -26.23 6.94
C GLU A 168 5.50 -25.78 8.40
N SER A 169 5.50 -26.71 9.35
CA SER A 169 5.60 -26.40 10.79
C SER A 169 7.04 -26.14 11.25
N VAL A 170 8.04 -26.60 10.49
CA VAL A 170 9.46 -26.48 10.81
C VAL A 170 10.02 -25.14 10.33
N ARG A 171 10.38 -24.24 11.26
CA ARG A 171 10.96 -22.90 10.95
C ARG A 171 12.49 -22.83 11.04
N PHE A 172 13.07 -23.64 11.92
CA PHE A 172 14.51 -23.77 12.13
C PHE A 172 14.80 -25.17 12.67
N THR A 173 15.76 -25.88 12.10
CA THR A 173 16.13 -27.27 12.45
C THR A 173 17.58 -27.55 12.06
N ALA A 174 18.14 -28.67 12.49
CA ALA A 174 19.41 -29.16 11.96
C ALA A 174 19.34 -30.64 11.57
N PHE A 175 20.16 -31.03 10.62
CA PHE A 175 20.33 -32.42 10.20
C PHE A 175 21.80 -32.79 10.29
N GLU A 176 22.07 -33.99 10.77
CA GLU A 176 23.42 -34.55 10.85
C GLU A 176 23.55 -35.71 9.88
N TYR A 177 24.59 -35.64 9.06
CA TYR A 177 24.93 -36.64 8.07
C TYR A 177 26.28 -37.24 8.37
N VAL A 178 26.44 -38.50 8.01
CA VAL A 178 27.70 -39.24 8.13
C VAL A 178 28.06 -39.79 6.76
N LYS A 179 29.36 -39.90 6.48
CA LYS A 179 29.84 -40.51 5.24
C LYS A 179 30.42 -41.88 5.57
N VAL A 180 29.81 -42.93 5.01
CA VAL A 180 30.26 -44.31 5.20
C VAL A 180 30.43 -44.97 3.84
N GLU A 181 31.60 -45.55 3.59
CA GLU A 181 31.93 -46.24 2.32
C GLU A 181 31.66 -45.34 1.08
N GLY A 182 31.94 -44.04 1.19
CA GLY A 182 31.72 -43.08 0.11
C GLY A 182 30.28 -42.59 -0.06
N LYS A 183 29.31 -43.12 0.68
CA LYS A 183 27.90 -42.69 0.63
C LYS A 183 27.56 -41.78 1.81
N VAL A 184 26.81 -40.72 1.53
CA VAL A 184 26.28 -39.83 2.57
C VAL A 184 24.93 -40.34 3.08
N LEU A 185 24.85 -40.58 4.37
CA LEU A 185 23.67 -41.09 5.06
C LEU A 185 23.18 -40.07 6.08
N LEU A 186 21.86 -39.93 6.21
CA LEU A 186 21.25 -39.12 7.26
C LEU A 186 21.35 -39.88 8.58
N ASN A 187 22.13 -39.37 9.53
CA ASN A 187 22.25 -39.95 10.86
C ASN A 187 21.09 -39.52 11.76
N GLN A 188 20.87 -38.22 11.87
CA GLN A 188 19.90 -37.66 12.83
C GLN A 188 19.32 -36.33 12.37
N MET A 189 18.06 -36.08 12.71
CA MET A 189 17.44 -34.75 12.64
C MET A 189 17.25 -34.18 14.06
N PHE A 190 17.60 -32.91 14.24
CA PHE A 190 17.47 -32.17 15.48
C PHE A 190 16.36 -31.12 15.38
N LEU A 191 15.21 -31.41 15.98
CA LEU A 191 14.13 -30.44 16.18
C LEU A 191 14.52 -29.33 17.18
N LEU A 192 15.38 -29.66 18.15
CA LEU A 192 16.07 -28.72 19.01
C LEU A 192 17.55 -28.73 18.60
N PRO A 193 17.92 -28.03 17.52
CA PRO A 193 19.29 -28.09 17.01
C PRO A 193 20.29 -27.68 18.10
N PRO A 194 21.37 -28.43 18.34
CA PRO A 194 22.41 -28.07 19.31
C PRO A 194 23.12 -26.79 18.86
N TYR A 195 23.72 -26.02 19.77
CA TYR A 195 24.49 -24.84 19.38
C TYR A 195 25.91 -25.26 18.94
N PRO A 196 26.51 -24.66 17.91
CA PRO A 196 27.91 -24.89 17.52
C PRO A 196 28.87 -24.25 18.54
N THR A 197 29.05 -24.88 19.71
CA THR A 197 29.92 -24.40 20.78
C THR A 197 31.38 -24.35 20.34
N GLY A 198 32.11 -23.28 20.70
CA GLY A 198 33.51 -23.05 20.31
C GLY A 198 33.67 -22.22 19.04
N ILE A 199 32.85 -22.47 18.01
CA ILE A 199 32.95 -21.80 16.69
C ILE A 199 31.86 -20.73 16.49
N GLY A 200 30.64 -20.98 16.99
CA GLY A 200 29.48 -20.11 16.80
C GLY A 200 28.95 -20.08 15.36
N PHE A 201 27.79 -19.43 15.15
CA PHE A 201 27.21 -19.23 13.82
C PHE A 201 27.87 -18.10 13.04
N HIS A 202 27.81 -18.18 11.71
CA HIS A 202 28.13 -17.08 10.80
C HIS A 202 27.15 -15.88 10.95
N GLU A 203 27.56 -14.70 10.46
CA GLU A 203 26.84 -13.43 10.64
C GLU A 203 25.39 -13.51 10.15
N ASP A 204 25.14 -14.10 8.97
CA ASP A 204 23.78 -14.24 8.41
C ASP A 204 22.86 -15.16 9.22
N ALA A 205 23.41 -16.26 9.73
CA ALA A 205 22.68 -17.18 10.61
C ALA A 205 22.36 -16.51 11.95
N ASN A 206 23.31 -15.73 12.49
CA ASN A 206 23.08 -14.90 13.67
C ASN A 206 22.00 -13.85 13.42
N GLU A 207 22.04 -13.12 12.31
CA GLU A 207 21.02 -12.13 11.96
C GLU A 207 19.63 -12.75 11.87
N TYR A 208 19.52 -13.92 11.22
CA TYR A 208 18.24 -14.63 11.12
C TYR A 208 17.69 -15.06 12.48
N LEU A 209 18.51 -15.73 13.31
CA LEU A 209 18.10 -16.22 14.62
C LEU A 209 17.75 -15.07 15.56
N MET A 210 18.51 -13.98 15.50
CA MET A 210 18.19 -12.74 16.21
C MET A 210 16.88 -12.13 15.69
N GLY A 211 16.62 -12.15 14.38
CA GLY A 211 15.34 -11.73 13.80
C GLY A 211 14.12 -12.53 14.32
N ILE A 212 14.26 -13.85 14.47
CA ILE A 212 13.21 -14.68 15.11
C ILE A 212 13.01 -14.25 16.56
N ARG A 213 14.11 -14.09 17.30
CA ARG A 213 14.09 -13.66 18.69
C ARG A 213 13.36 -12.32 18.85
N LYS A 214 13.67 -11.35 17.99
CA LYS A 214 13.04 -10.01 17.94
C LYS A 214 11.51 -10.12 17.83
N LYS A 215 11.01 -10.97 16.93
CA LYS A 215 9.57 -11.24 16.75
C LYS A 215 8.94 -11.93 17.97
N GLN A 216 9.65 -12.87 18.60
CA GLN A 216 9.16 -13.66 19.74
C GLN A 216 9.12 -12.86 21.05
N ILE A 217 10.13 -12.03 21.34
CA ILE A 217 10.23 -11.18 22.54
C ILE A 217 8.95 -10.35 22.74
N TRP A 218 8.41 -9.81 21.65
CA TRP A 218 7.19 -9.01 21.68
C TRP A 218 5.95 -9.83 22.04
N THR A 219 5.80 -11.01 21.43
CA THR A 219 4.69 -11.94 21.67
C THR A 219 4.73 -12.50 23.10
N PHE A 220 5.91 -12.89 23.59
CA PHE A 220 6.10 -13.56 24.89
C PHE A 220 5.91 -12.61 26.09
N LYS A 221 6.39 -11.36 26.01
CA LYS A 221 6.20 -10.36 27.09
C LYS A 221 4.75 -9.88 27.21
N ARG A 222 3.94 -10.02 26.17
CA ARG A 222 2.49 -9.76 26.22
C ARG A 222 1.77 -10.80 27.08
N TYR A 223 2.24 -12.06 27.13
CA TYR A 223 1.58 -13.14 27.88
C TYR A 223 1.99 -13.23 29.35
N ARG A 224 3.23 -12.88 29.72
CA ARG A 224 3.75 -13.01 31.10
C ARG A 224 3.35 -11.91 32.09
N LYS A 225 2.72 -10.82 31.65
CA LYS A 225 2.29 -9.73 32.53
C LYS A 225 0.90 -10.02 33.12
N SER A 226 0.72 -9.73 34.40
CA SER A 226 -0.61 -9.74 35.04
C SER A 226 -1.60 -8.90 34.22
N LYS A 227 -2.90 -9.21 34.30
CA LYS A 227 -3.95 -8.48 33.55
C LYS A 227 -3.85 -6.96 33.75
N PHE A 228 -3.48 -6.55 34.96
CA PHE A 228 -3.25 -5.15 35.34
C PHE A 228 -2.00 -4.54 34.65
N SER A 229 -0.85 -5.21 34.70
CA SER A 229 0.39 -4.74 34.07
C SER A 229 0.29 -4.66 32.53
N ARG A 230 -0.48 -5.57 31.90
CA ARG A 230 -0.82 -5.51 30.47
C ARG A 230 -1.62 -4.26 30.11
N ARG A 231 -2.63 -3.92 30.93
CA ARG A 231 -3.47 -2.73 30.73
C ARG A 231 -2.65 -1.45 30.83
N TRP A 232 -1.79 -1.33 31.85
CA TRP A 232 -0.88 -0.19 32.00
C TRP A 232 0.14 -0.07 30.87
N HIS A 233 0.76 -1.19 30.48
CA HIS A 233 1.72 -1.18 29.36
C HIS A 233 1.05 -0.77 28.05
N ARG A 234 -0.18 -1.25 27.79
CA ARG A 234 -0.97 -0.84 26.62
C ARG A 234 -1.34 0.65 26.67
N LEU A 235 -1.71 1.17 27.84
CA LEU A 235 -1.99 2.60 28.04
C LEU A 235 -0.75 3.45 27.78
N PHE A 236 0.40 3.09 28.37
CA PHE A 236 1.66 3.81 28.17
C PHE A 236 2.15 3.75 26.72
N PHE A 237 2.06 2.58 26.08
CA PHE A 237 2.40 2.41 24.66
C PHE A 237 1.50 3.29 23.79
N ASN A 238 0.19 3.27 24.03
CA ASN A 238 -0.76 4.11 23.30
C ASN A 238 -0.52 5.60 23.54
N PHE A 239 -0.21 6.01 24.77
CA PHE A 239 0.14 7.39 25.10
C PHE A 239 1.40 7.84 24.36
N THR A 240 2.46 7.03 24.39
CA THR A 240 3.72 7.33 23.69
C THR A 240 3.52 7.36 22.18
N ARG A 241 2.72 6.43 21.64
CA ARG A 241 2.35 6.41 20.22
C ARG A 241 1.60 7.69 19.84
N LEU A 242 0.62 8.12 20.63
CA LEU A 242 -0.12 9.37 20.40
C LEU A 242 0.80 10.60 20.46
N ARG A 243 1.79 10.62 21.36
CA ARG A 243 2.80 11.68 21.44
C ARG A 243 3.71 11.74 20.21
N LEU A 244 4.03 10.60 19.60
CA LEU A 244 4.78 10.57 18.33
C LEU A 244 3.88 11.04 17.17
N VAL A 245 2.62 10.61 17.15
CA VAL A 245 1.64 11.04 16.13
C VAL A 245 1.41 12.54 16.18
N SER A 246 1.33 13.15 17.38
CA SER A 246 1.19 14.60 17.51
C SER A 246 2.40 15.37 16.98
N ARG A 247 3.56 14.71 16.87
CA ARG A 247 4.82 15.22 16.32
C ARG A 247 5.06 14.81 14.86
N GLY A 248 4.05 14.29 14.15
CA GLY A 248 4.13 14.04 12.70
C GLY A 248 4.32 12.60 12.28
N PHE A 249 4.35 11.64 13.20
CA PHE A 249 4.35 10.23 12.80
C PHE A 249 2.95 9.79 12.32
N THR A 250 2.89 8.89 11.36
CA THR A 250 1.69 8.07 11.18
C THR A 250 1.55 7.12 12.38
N ALA A 251 0.32 6.72 12.71
CA ALA A 251 0.08 5.80 13.83
C ALA A 251 0.85 4.48 13.66
N LYS A 252 0.94 3.98 12.43
CA LYS A 252 1.65 2.74 12.10
C LYS A 252 3.16 2.88 12.25
N ARG A 253 3.75 4.00 11.82
CA ARG A 253 5.21 4.21 11.93
C ARG A 253 5.64 4.56 13.34
N ALA A 254 4.80 5.28 14.11
CA ALA A 254 5.00 5.44 15.55
C ALA A 254 4.99 4.09 16.27
N GLU A 255 4.07 3.19 15.89
CA GLU A 255 4.04 1.83 16.42
C GLU A 255 5.32 1.06 16.03
N ILE A 256 5.71 1.04 14.75
CA ILE A 256 6.94 0.35 14.29
C ILE A 256 8.17 0.85 15.04
N TRP A 257 8.38 2.17 15.16
CA TRP A 257 9.51 2.72 15.92
C TRP A 257 9.51 2.27 17.39
N LEU A 258 8.35 2.31 18.06
CA LEU A 258 8.25 1.87 19.45
C LEU A 258 8.47 0.36 19.61
N LEU A 259 8.05 -0.43 18.62
CA LEU A 259 8.32 -1.87 18.55
C LEU A 259 9.81 -2.12 18.37
N ASN A 260 10.45 -1.50 17.38
CA ASN A 260 11.90 -1.60 17.14
C ASN A 260 12.69 -1.24 18.40
N LYS A 261 12.35 -0.13 19.05
CA LYS A 261 12.96 0.28 20.31
C LYS A 261 12.77 -0.74 21.44
N ALA A 262 11.58 -1.32 21.58
CA ALA A 262 11.30 -2.31 22.62
C ALA A 262 12.04 -3.63 22.39
N VAL A 263 12.18 -4.00 21.12
CA VAL A 263 12.93 -5.15 20.65
C VAL A 263 14.43 -4.94 20.88
N ASP A 264 14.97 -3.81 20.44
CA ASP A 264 16.37 -3.40 20.64
C ASP A 264 16.74 -3.38 22.12
N ALA A 265 15.85 -2.88 23.00
CA ALA A 265 16.10 -2.87 24.44
C ALA A 265 16.29 -4.26 25.06
N GLU A 266 15.70 -5.30 24.46
CA GLU A 266 15.86 -6.68 24.90
C GLU A 266 17.05 -7.37 24.24
N VAL A 267 17.22 -7.17 22.93
CA VAL A 267 18.37 -7.69 22.18
C VAL A 267 19.67 -7.15 22.76
N MET A 268 19.71 -5.85 23.06
CA MET A 268 20.87 -5.13 23.55
C MET A 268 20.90 -5.06 25.08
N LYS A 269 20.19 -5.93 25.81
CA LYS A 269 19.99 -5.80 27.27
C LYS A 269 21.29 -5.84 28.08
N TYR A 270 22.32 -6.50 27.55
CA TYR A 270 23.65 -6.63 28.15
C TYR A 270 24.53 -5.39 27.95
N GLU A 271 24.18 -4.52 27.01
CA GLU A 271 24.86 -3.24 26.80
C GLU A 271 24.58 -2.27 27.96
N PRO A 272 25.50 -1.33 28.24
CA PRO A 272 25.28 -0.29 29.24
C PRO A 272 23.96 0.47 28.99
N GLY A 273 23.11 0.55 30.02
CA GLY A 273 21.83 1.25 29.91
C GLY A 273 21.96 2.74 29.58
N SER A 274 23.10 3.35 29.91
CA SER A 274 23.48 4.71 29.47
C SER A 274 23.59 4.82 27.95
N MET A 275 24.29 3.89 27.28
CA MET A 275 24.45 3.85 25.82
C MET A 275 23.11 3.67 25.11
N ARG A 276 22.29 2.70 25.55
CA ARG A 276 20.93 2.53 24.99
C ARG A 276 20.10 3.82 25.10
N ARG A 277 20.12 4.47 26.27
CA ARG A 277 19.40 5.73 26.48
C ARG A 277 19.96 6.89 25.66
N ALA A 278 21.25 6.91 25.36
CA ALA A 278 21.87 7.89 24.47
C ALA A 278 21.41 7.67 23.02
N ALA A 279 21.53 6.44 22.49
CA ALA A 279 21.07 6.10 21.14
C ALA A 279 19.59 6.46 20.92
N TYR A 280 18.70 6.05 21.85
CA TYR A 280 17.27 6.37 21.75
C TYR A 280 16.96 7.86 21.83
N ARG A 281 17.79 8.65 22.53
CA ARG A 281 17.65 10.11 22.61
C ARG A 281 18.07 10.75 21.28
N SER A 282 19.13 10.26 20.67
CA SER A 282 19.62 10.66 19.35
C SER A 282 18.78 10.14 18.18
N GLY A 283 17.72 9.34 18.44
CA GLY A 283 16.80 8.88 17.42
C GLY A 283 17.17 7.56 16.74
N TYR A 284 18.10 6.79 17.30
CA TYR A 284 18.53 5.49 16.79
C TYR A 284 18.17 4.36 17.74
N THR A 285 17.95 3.16 17.22
CA THR A 285 18.18 1.93 17.99
C THR A 285 19.68 1.78 18.31
N LEU A 286 20.05 1.10 19.40
CA LEU A 286 21.47 0.94 19.72
C LEU A 286 22.17 0.05 18.68
N GLU A 287 21.46 -0.97 18.18
CA GLU A 287 21.93 -1.80 17.08
C GLU A 287 22.25 -0.99 15.82
N ALA A 288 21.32 -0.13 15.35
CA ALA A 288 21.56 0.70 14.17
C ALA A 288 22.74 1.66 14.36
N ALA A 289 22.84 2.30 15.53
CA ALA A 289 23.95 3.20 15.84
C ALA A 289 25.30 2.49 15.79
N LYS A 290 25.37 1.24 16.27
CA LYS A 290 26.61 0.45 16.23
C LYS A 290 26.95 -0.06 14.84
N LYS A 291 25.97 -0.55 14.08
CA LYS A 291 26.20 -1.01 12.69
C LYS A 291 26.71 0.11 11.78
N LEU A 292 26.13 1.30 11.91
CA LEU A 292 26.55 2.50 11.17
C LEU A 292 27.74 3.23 11.82
N GLN A 293 28.29 2.70 12.92
CA GLN A 293 29.41 3.29 13.67
C GLN A 293 29.21 4.78 14.02
N ILE A 294 27.99 5.14 14.39
CA ILE A 294 27.59 6.53 14.63
C ILE A 294 28.22 7.03 15.92
N THR A 295 29.11 8.02 15.80
CA THR A 295 29.68 8.75 16.93
C THR A 295 28.86 10.00 17.26
N ALA A 296 29.09 10.58 18.44
CA ALA A 296 28.47 11.86 18.81
C ALA A 296 28.91 13.02 17.89
N LYS A 297 30.09 12.92 17.25
CA LYS A 297 30.63 13.94 16.34
C LYS A 297 30.01 13.84 14.95
N ASP A 298 29.79 12.62 14.46
CA ASP A 298 29.37 12.37 13.08
C ASP A 298 27.88 12.09 12.94
N GLY A 299 27.12 12.04 14.03
CA GLY A 299 25.67 11.81 13.99
C GLY A 299 24.90 12.82 13.13
N ALA A 300 25.43 14.03 12.96
CA ALA A 300 24.91 15.04 12.05
C ALA A 300 25.14 14.70 10.57
N GLN A 301 25.90 13.67 10.22
CA GLN A 301 26.07 13.21 8.84
C GLN A 301 24.98 12.20 8.45
N TYR A 302 24.14 11.76 9.40
CA TYR A 302 23.11 10.75 9.17
C TYR A 302 21.71 11.36 9.31
N ILE A 303 20.73 10.65 8.75
CA ILE A 303 19.33 10.82 9.14
C ILE A 303 19.03 9.81 10.25
N SER A 304 18.38 10.23 11.34
CA SER A 304 18.07 9.28 12.42
C SER A 304 17.01 8.27 11.99
N GLU A 305 17.10 7.01 12.46
CA GLU A 305 16.10 5.97 12.17
C GLU A 305 14.68 6.46 12.51
N LYS A 306 14.56 7.18 13.63
CA LYS A 306 13.32 7.81 14.09
C LYS A 306 12.84 8.88 13.11
N ASP A 307 13.69 9.78 12.65
CA ASP A 307 13.28 10.84 11.71
C ASP A 307 12.97 10.27 10.33
N TYR A 308 13.71 9.25 9.87
CA TYR A 308 13.41 8.52 8.65
C TYR A 308 11.99 7.92 8.66
N TYR A 309 11.59 7.25 9.75
CA TYR A 309 10.21 6.76 9.90
C TYR A 309 9.17 7.87 10.04
N LYS A 310 9.58 9.06 10.50
CA LYS A 310 8.72 10.23 10.58
C LYS A 310 8.40 10.78 9.19
N LEU A 311 9.26 10.60 8.18
CA LEU A 311 9.06 11.18 6.85
C LEU A 311 7.72 10.77 6.20
N ILE A 312 7.22 9.56 6.47
CA ILE A 312 6.00 9.05 5.85
C ILE A 312 4.75 9.87 6.18
N PRO A 313 3.89 10.20 5.18
CA PRO A 313 4.10 9.96 3.74
C PRO A 313 5.06 11.02 3.17
N ILE A 314 6.09 10.58 2.44
CA ILE A 314 7.05 11.48 1.78
C ILE A 314 6.54 11.90 0.40
N ASN A 315 5.96 10.96 -0.37
CA ASN A 315 5.32 11.24 -1.67
C ASN A 315 3.88 11.77 -1.55
N LEU A 316 3.48 12.28 -0.38
CA LEU A 316 2.15 12.84 -0.11
C LEU A 316 0.99 11.97 -0.67
N LYS A 317 0.20 12.50 -1.62
CA LYS A 317 -0.92 11.80 -2.25
C LYS A 317 -0.49 10.82 -3.36
N TYR A 318 0.67 11.04 -3.97
CA TYR A 318 1.23 10.22 -5.05
C TYR A 318 1.82 8.89 -4.58
N GLN A 319 1.95 8.67 -3.26
CA GLN A 319 2.30 7.36 -2.70
C GLN A 319 1.40 6.22 -3.22
N LYS A 320 0.16 6.54 -3.64
CA LYS A 320 -0.75 5.55 -4.22
C LYS A 320 -0.23 4.93 -5.52
N TRP A 321 0.61 5.62 -6.29
CA TRP A 321 1.12 5.14 -7.58
C TRP A 321 1.99 3.89 -7.47
N ILE A 322 2.65 3.73 -6.32
CA ILE A 322 3.50 2.57 -5.99
C ILE A 322 2.98 1.83 -4.73
N ALA A 323 1.67 1.90 -4.50
CA ALA A 323 1.04 1.21 -3.37
C ALA A 323 0.58 -0.21 -3.73
N THR A 324 0.11 -0.42 -4.97
CA THR A 324 -0.40 -1.72 -5.45
C THR A 324 0.11 -2.02 -6.85
N LEU A 325 0.29 -3.30 -7.14
CA LEU A 325 0.73 -3.80 -8.44
C LEU A 325 -0.18 -3.37 -9.61
N PRO A 326 -1.53 -3.37 -9.51
CA PRO A 326 -2.37 -2.88 -10.61
C PRO A 326 -2.13 -1.40 -10.89
N THR A 327 -1.97 -0.57 -9.85
CA THR A 327 -1.66 0.86 -10.03
C THR A 327 -0.30 1.03 -10.70
N ILE A 328 0.72 0.27 -10.26
CA ILE A 328 2.05 0.29 -10.87
C ILE A 328 1.96 -0.09 -12.35
N TYR A 329 1.19 -1.15 -12.68
CA TYR A 329 1.01 -1.61 -14.05
C TYR A 329 0.47 -0.51 -14.98
N TYR A 330 -0.49 0.30 -14.53
CA TYR A 330 -1.01 1.41 -15.34
C TYR A 330 -0.09 2.63 -15.34
N VAL A 331 0.36 3.09 -14.17
CA VAL A 331 1.17 4.32 -14.06
C VAL A 331 2.52 4.18 -14.77
N PHE A 332 3.16 3.01 -14.67
CA PHE A 332 4.47 2.73 -15.25
C PHE A 332 4.35 1.92 -16.55
N LYS A 333 3.26 2.11 -17.31
CA LYS A 333 3.03 1.40 -18.57
C LYS A 333 4.22 1.39 -19.54
N PRO A 334 4.98 2.48 -19.74
CA PRO A 334 6.17 2.47 -20.60
C PRO A 334 7.30 1.53 -20.13
N PHE A 335 7.28 1.07 -18.87
CA PHE A 335 8.33 0.25 -18.26
C PHE A 335 7.89 -1.19 -17.96
N ARG A 336 6.75 -1.63 -18.51
CA ARG A 336 6.20 -2.98 -18.26
C ARG A 336 7.13 -4.11 -18.72
N GLU A 337 7.95 -3.87 -19.72
CA GLU A 337 8.97 -4.83 -20.20
C GLU A 337 9.97 -5.22 -19.11
N TYR A 338 10.19 -4.33 -18.13
CA TYR A 338 11.03 -4.60 -16.96
C TYR A 338 10.25 -5.22 -15.80
N MET A 339 8.98 -5.58 -15.94
CA MET A 339 8.16 -6.15 -14.86
C MET A 339 7.81 -7.61 -15.16
N ALA A 340 7.32 -8.34 -14.16
CA ALA A 340 6.68 -9.64 -14.43
C ALA A 340 5.47 -9.46 -15.35
N GLU A 341 5.22 -10.40 -16.26
CA GLU A 341 4.02 -10.34 -17.08
C GLU A 341 2.76 -10.49 -16.22
N PHE A 342 1.77 -9.63 -16.45
CA PHE A 342 0.47 -9.73 -15.78
C PHE A 342 -0.51 -10.42 -16.72
N TYR A 343 -1.17 -11.47 -16.25
CA TYR A 343 -2.16 -12.20 -17.04
C TYR A 343 -3.58 -11.73 -16.72
N TYR A 344 -4.00 -11.91 -15.47
CA TYR A 344 -5.34 -11.54 -15.02
C TYR A 344 -5.33 -10.89 -13.64
N HIS A 345 -6.24 -9.95 -13.45
CA HIS A 345 -6.66 -9.45 -12.15
C HIS A 345 -8.02 -10.04 -11.80
N VAL A 346 -8.09 -10.76 -10.68
CA VAL A 346 -9.30 -11.42 -10.21
C VAL A 346 -9.85 -10.64 -9.03
N MET A 347 -10.99 -9.97 -9.25
CA MET A 347 -11.63 -9.11 -8.28
C MET A 347 -12.92 -9.73 -7.75
N PRO A 348 -13.09 -9.93 -6.44
CA PRO A 348 -14.37 -10.31 -5.87
C PRO A 348 -15.36 -9.13 -5.98
N ARG A 349 -16.42 -9.29 -6.79
CA ARG A 349 -17.46 -8.30 -7.02
C ARG A 349 -18.83 -8.97 -6.93
N ASP A 350 -19.70 -8.43 -6.08
CA ASP A 350 -21.11 -8.85 -5.95
C ASP A 350 -21.28 -10.38 -5.79
N GLY A 351 -20.40 -10.98 -4.97
CA GLY A 351 -20.40 -12.42 -4.68
C GLY A 351 -19.79 -13.32 -5.76
N LYS A 352 -19.28 -12.74 -6.86
CA LYS A 352 -18.65 -13.44 -7.99
C LYS A 352 -17.19 -12.99 -8.17
N ALA A 353 -16.42 -13.78 -8.92
CA ALA A 353 -15.09 -13.39 -9.36
C ALA A 353 -15.19 -12.71 -10.73
N LEU A 354 -14.79 -11.45 -10.78
CA LEU A 354 -14.59 -10.70 -12.01
C LEU A 354 -13.16 -10.93 -12.49
N PHE A 355 -13.00 -11.35 -13.74
CA PHE A 355 -11.69 -11.53 -14.37
C PHE A 355 -11.41 -10.34 -15.29
N ILE A 356 -10.30 -9.67 -15.03
CA ILE A 356 -9.83 -8.52 -15.79
C ILE A 356 -8.56 -8.96 -16.53
N PRO A 357 -8.60 -9.12 -17.86
CA PRO A 357 -7.42 -9.46 -18.63
C PRO A 357 -6.52 -8.25 -18.82
N TYR A 358 -5.20 -8.50 -18.73
CA TYR A 358 -4.16 -7.51 -19.05
C TYR A 358 -3.71 -7.63 -20.51
N ALA A 359 -2.80 -6.75 -20.96
CA ALA A 359 -2.55 -6.45 -22.38
C ALA A 359 -2.34 -7.66 -23.32
N ASN A 360 -1.79 -8.77 -22.84
CA ASN A 360 -1.51 -9.96 -23.63
C ASN A 360 -2.63 -11.03 -23.54
N GLN A 361 -3.72 -10.73 -22.86
CA GLN A 361 -4.86 -11.62 -22.65
C GLN A 361 -6.13 -10.99 -23.23
N THR A 362 -7.03 -11.83 -23.72
CA THR A 362 -8.33 -11.41 -24.25
C THR A 362 -9.43 -11.71 -23.24
N GLU A 363 -10.54 -10.98 -23.35
CA GLU A 363 -11.76 -11.34 -22.65
C GLU A 363 -12.29 -12.68 -23.19
N SER A 364 -12.98 -13.42 -22.33
CA SER A 364 -13.49 -14.76 -22.65
C SER A 364 -14.77 -15.02 -21.89
N ASP A 365 -15.71 -15.69 -22.55
CA ASP A 365 -16.91 -16.23 -21.90
C ASP A 365 -16.59 -17.48 -21.06
N ASP A 366 -15.41 -18.09 -21.25
CA ASP A 366 -14.95 -19.31 -20.57
C ASP A 366 -13.54 -19.13 -20.01
N TYR A 367 -13.43 -18.31 -18.96
CA TYR A 367 -12.17 -18.13 -18.21
C TYR A 367 -11.64 -19.43 -17.60
N TYR A 368 -12.49 -20.44 -17.38
CA TYR A 368 -12.04 -21.74 -16.88
C TYR A 368 -11.08 -22.40 -17.89
N LYS A 369 -11.47 -22.48 -19.17
CA LYS A 369 -10.61 -23.04 -20.22
C LYS A 369 -9.41 -22.15 -20.51
N GLN A 370 -9.60 -20.84 -20.55
CA GLN A 370 -8.53 -19.91 -20.91
C GLN A 370 -7.39 -19.92 -19.88
N ILE A 371 -7.70 -19.87 -18.59
CA ILE A 371 -6.68 -19.94 -17.53
C ILE A 371 -6.02 -21.32 -17.49
N LYS A 372 -6.76 -22.38 -17.86
CA LYS A 372 -6.23 -23.75 -17.95
C LYS A 372 -5.17 -23.83 -19.04
N ALA A 373 -5.53 -23.40 -20.25
CA ALA A 373 -4.64 -23.37 -21.39
C ALA A 373 -3.42 -22.48 -21.13
N LEU A 374 -3.61 -21.32 -20.48
CA LEU A 374 -2.50 -20.45 -20.10
C LEU A 374 -1.54 -21.15 -19.12
N LEU A 375 -2.05 -21.85 -18.10
CA LEU A 375 -1.20 -22.59 -17.16
C LEU A 375 -0.45 -23.73 -17.85
N GLU A 376 -1.11 -24.43 -18.79
CA GLU A 376 -0.50 -25.50 -19.58
C GLU A 376 0.58 -24.96 -20.54
N GLU A 377 0.34 -23.82 -21.17
CA GLU A 377 1.28 -23.14 -22.08
C GLU A 377 2.50 -22.61 -21.33
N LYS A 378 2.28 -21.87 -20.23
CA LYS A 378 3.37 -21.22 -19.47
C LYS A 378 4.10 -22.20 -18.55
N GLY A 379 3.52 -23.37 -18.25
CA GLY A 379 4.02 -24.34 -17.29
C GLY A 379 3.94 -23.88 -15.82
N SER A 380 3.91 -22.57 -15.54
CA SER A 380 3.69 -22.04 -14.20
C SER A 380 3.06 -20.64 -14.19
N ILE A 381 2.21 -20.38 -13.19
CA ILE A 381 1.61 -19.06 -12.91
C ILE A 381 1.67 -18.79 -11.40
N SER A 382 2.14 -17.59 -11.03
CA SER A 382 2.11 -17.12 -9.64
C SER A 382 0.79 -16.43 -9.33
N VAL A 383 0.18 -16.78 -8.20
CA VAL A 383 -0.91 -16.02 -7.57
C VAL A 383 -0.32 -15.10 -6.52
N VAL A 384 -0.51 -13.80 -6.70
CA VAL A 384 -0.07 -12.77 -5.74
C VAL A 384 -1.26 -11.92 -5.29
N ASN A 385 -1.17 -11.30 -4.12
CA ASN A 385 -2.12 -10.24 -3.77
C ASN A 385 -1.75 -8.92 -4.48
N THR A 386 -2.61 -7.92 -4.38
CA THR A 386 -2.39 -6.61 -5.02
C THR A 386 -1.20 -5.82 -4.47
N TYR A 387 -0.57 -6.25 -3.37
CA TYR A 387 0.66 -5.67 -2.82
C TYR A 387 1.93 -6.44 -3.25
N GLY A 388 1.81 -7.41 -4.16
CA GLY A 388 2.92 -8.23 -4.65
C GLY A 388 3.38 -9.33 -3.70
N LYS A 389 2.62 -9.61 -2.63
CA LYS A 389 2.91 -10.76 -1.78
C LYS A 389 2.46 -12.03 -2.49
N ARG A 390 3.41 -12.91 -2.80
CA ARG A 390 3.15 -14.26 -3.32
C ARG A 390 2.30 -15.07 -2.34
N ILE A 391 1.25 -15.69 -2.86
CA ILE A 391 0.29 -16.51 -2.11
C ILE A 391 0.53 -17.99 -2.41
N VAL A 392 0.51 -18.36 -3.70
CA VAL A 392 0.74 -19.72 -4.19
C VAL A 392 1.24 -19.66 -5.63
N ASP A 393 2.09 -20.59 -6.03
CA ASP A 393 2.47 -20.82 -7.42
C ASP A 393 1.73 -22.06 -7.92
N PHE A 394 1.12 -21.98 -9.10
CA PHE A 394 0.56 -23.13 -9.78
C PHE A 394 1.53 -23.61 -10.84
N HIS A 395 1.64 -24.92 -11.01
CA HIS A 395 2.51 -25.55 -12.00
C HIS A 395 1.74 -26.58 -12.81
N TYR A 396 2.15 -26.75 -14.06
CA TYR A 396 1.75 -27.84 -14.94
C TYR A 396 2.99 -28.54 -15.45
N VAL A 397 3.15 -29.81 -15.06
CA VAL A 397 4.32 -30.64 -15.42
C VAL A 397 3.82 -32.04 -15.72
N ASP A 398 4.24 -32.60 -16.86
CA ASP A 398 3.94 -33.98 -17.28
C ASP A 398 2.44 -34.35 -17.20
N GLY A 399 1.56 -33.46 -17.66
CA GLY A 399 0.11 -33.71 -17.67
C GLY A 399 -0.60 -33.51 -16.34
N LYS A 400 0.10 -33.08 -15.29
CA LYS A 400 -0.42 -32.92 -13.92
C LYS A 400 -0.33 -31.49 -13.42
N TYR A 401 -1.26 -31.09 -12.56
CA TYR A 401 -1.26 -29.77 -11.94
C TYR A 401 -0.77 -29.83 -10.50
N PHE A 402 -0.11 -28.75 -10.07
CA PHE A 402 0.40 -28.61 -8.71
C PHE A 402 0.06 -27.23 -8.14
N ALA A 403 -0.26 -27.19 -6.85
CA ALA A 403 -0.34 -25.99 -6.04
C ALA A 403 0.88 -25.97 -5.10
N GLY A 404 1.88 -25.15 -5.42
CA GLY A 404 3.23 -25.33 -4.92
C GLY A 404 3.73 -26.72 -5.35
N ASN A 405 4.06 -27.56 -4.38
CA ASN A 405 4.53 -28.93 -4.65
C ASN A 405 3.42 -29.98 -4.52
N LYS A 406 2.18 -29.58 -4.18
CA LYS A 406 1.07 -30.52 -3.97
C LYS A 406 0.36 -30.77 -5.30
N GLU A 407 0.33 -32.03 -5.75
CA GLU A 407 -0.48 -32.43 -6.90
C GLU A 407 -1.97 -32.16 -6.60
N VAL A 408 -2.65 -31.50 -7.52
CA VAL A 408 -4.06 -31.12 -7.44
C VAL A 408 -4.73 -31.33 -8.79
N ASP A 409 -6.05 -31.42 -8.80
CA ASP A 409 -6.80 -31.26 -10.04
C ASP A 409 -6.97 -29.77 -10.40
N TYR A 410 -7.26 -29.47 -11.66
CA TYR A 410 -7.48 -28.10 -12.10
C TYR A 410 -8.75 -27.47 -11.48
N ILE A 411 -9.74 -28.28 -11.07
CA ILE A 411 -10.97 -27.80 -10.42
C ILE A 411 -10.62 -27.14 -9.08
N TYR A 412 -9.63 -27.65 -8.35
CA TYR A 412 -9.10 -27.06 -7.13
C TYR A 412 -8.52 -25.67 -7.41
N ILE A 413 -7.68 -25.54 -8.44
CA ILE A 413 -7.08 -24.27 -8.86
C ILE A 413 -8.18 -23.25 -9.19
N TRP A 414 -9.16 -23.65 -9.99
CA TRP A 414 -10.29 -22.81 -10.36
C TRP A 414 -11.09 -22.34 -9.13
N LYS A 415 -11.43 -23.25 -8.21
CA LYS A 415 -12.13 -22.92 -6.96
C LYS A 415 -11.29 -22.00 -6.06
N TYR A 416 -9.97 -22.17 -6.05
CA TYR A 416 -9.06 -21.33 -5.27
C TYR A 416 -9.11 -19.88 -5.75
N ILE A 417 -9.03 -19.69 -7.07
CA ILE A 417 -9.06 -18.37 -7.71
C ILE A 417 -10.44 -17.71 -7.56
N THR A 418 -11.52 -18.46 -7.84
CA THR A 418 -12.87 -17.89 -7.92
C THR A 418 -13.56 -17.65 -6.58
N LYS A 419 -13.17 -18.38 -5.52
CA LYS A 419 -13.75 -18.21 -4.17
C LYS A 419 -12.92 -17.31 -3.27
N ALA A 420 -11.90 -16.64 -3.82
CA ALA A 420 -11.08 -15.70 -3.09
C ALA A 420 -11.93 -14.54 -2.56
N LYS A 421 -11.71 -14.17 -1.29
CA LYS A 421 -12.39 -13.03 -0.66
C LYS A 421 -11.67 -11.70 -0.90
N ASP A 422 -10.39 -11.78 -1.26
CA ASP A 422 -9.52 -10.66 -1.54
C ASP A 422 -9.14 -10.67 -3.03
N GLU A 423 -8.71 -9.54 -3.55
CA GLU A 423 -8.21 -9.40 -4.92
C GLU A 423 -6.93 -10.23 -5.13
N LEU A 424 -6.88 -10.93 -6.26
CA LEU A 424 -5.74 -11.75 -6.68
C LEU A 424 -5.20 -11.27 -8.03
N LEU A 425 -3.91 -11.42 -8.25
CA LEU A 425 -3.27 -11.26 -9.55
C LEU A 425 -2.65 -12.58 -9.96
N LEU A 426 -2.93 -12.99 -11.19
CA LEU A 426 -2.27 -14.07 -11.90
C LEU A 426 -1.17 -13.44 -12.75
N VAL A 427 0.08 -13.75 -12.41
CA VAL A 427 1.27 -13.15 -13.02
C VAL A 427 2.26 -14.24 -13.40
N GLU A 428 3.22 -13.89 -14.27
CA GLU A 428 4.37 -14.71 -14.58
C GLU A 428 5.05 -15.20 -13.31
N THR A 429 5.32 -16.50 -13.25
CA THR A 429 6.18 -17.05 -12.20
C THR A 429 7.61 -16.60 -12.46
N VAL A 430 8.01 -15.51 -11.83
CA VAL A 430 9.41 -15.10 -11.81
C VAL A 430 10.19 -16.11 -10.96
N ASP A 431 10.96 -16.96 -11.62
CA ASP A 431 11.92 -17.84 -10.97
C ASP A 431 13.10 -16.98 -10.50
N ASP A 432 13.30 -16.92 -9.19
CA ASP A 432 14.48 -16.25 -8.63
C ASP A 432 15.76 -17.07 -8.95
N SER A 433 15.65 -18.28 -9.52
CA SER A 433 16.74 -19.22 -9.88
C SER A 433 16.92 -19.42 -11.39
N TYR A 434 18.17 -19.62 -11.82
CA TYR A 434 18.61 -19.86 -13.20
C TYR A 434 19.63 -21.01 -13.25
N ASN A 435 19.64 -21.79 -14.34
CA ASN A 435 20.52 -22.94 -14.54
C ASN A 435 21.66 -22.59 -15.51
N LYS A 436 22.89 -22.44 -15.03
CA LYS A 436 24.04 -22.12 -15.90
C LYS A 436 24.71 -23.42 -16.38
N HIS A 437 24.71 -23.61 -17.70
CA HIS A 437 25.49 -24.64 -18.42
C HIS A 437 25.23 -26.11 -18.06
N GLY A 438 23.97 -26.57 -18.08
CA GLY A 438 23.68 -28.01 -18.03
C GLY A 438 24.21 -28.78 -16.81
N SER A 439 24.62 -28.06 -15.76
CA SER A 439 25.33 -28.58 -14.59
C SER A 439 24.40 -29.09 -13.48
N GLY A 440 23.08 -28.95 -13.67
CA GLY A 440 22.06 -29.39 -12.70
C GLY A 440 21.93 -28.50 -11.45
N ALA A 441 22.71 -27.42 -11.32
CA ALA A 441 22.67 -26.53 -10.16
C ALA A 441 21.92 -25.21 -10.45
N MET A 442 20.76 -25.00 -9.81
CA MET A 442 20.00 -23.74 -9.86
C MET A 442 20.70 -22.64 -9.04
N ARG A 443 21.15 -21.55 -9.67
CA ARG A 443 21.69 -20.35 -9.00
C ARG A 443 20.68 -19.23 -8.99
N LYS A 444 20.52 -18.52 -7.87
CA LYS A 444 19.61 -17.36 -7.84
C LYS A 444 20.20 -16.10 -8.47
N ALA A 445 19.37 -15.36 -9.21
CA ALA A 445 19.75 -14.08 -9.81
C ALA A 445 20.14 -13.07 -8.70
N PRO A 446 21.21 -12.28 -8.87
CA PRO A 446 21.54 -11.21 -7.95
C PRO A 446 20.38 -10.22 -7.78
N LYS A 447 20.17 -9.74 -6.55
CA LYS A 447 19.13 -8.78 -6.21
C LYS A 447 19.71 -7.44 -5.83
N LEU A 448 19.35 -6.41 -6.57
CA LEU A 448 19.77 -5.04 -6.34
C LEU A 448 18.65 -4.26 -5.63
N PHE A 449 18.99 -3.61 -4.53
CA PHE A 449 18.09 -2.74 -3.75
C PHE A 449 18.57 -1.31 -3.91
N LEU A 450 17.70 -0.44 -4.43
CA LEU A 450 18.00 0.96 -4.69
C LEU A 450 17.13 1.87 -3.83
N TYR A 451 17.73 2.97 -3.37
CA TYR A 451 17.07 4.07 -2.70
C TYR A 451 17.11 5.27 -3.65
N VAL A 452 15.99 5.56 -4.29
CA VAL A 452 15.88 6.57 -5.34
C VAL A 452 15.21 7.81 -4.78
N TYR A 453 15.78 8.98 -5.06
CA TYR A 453 15.15 10.27 -4.77
C TYR A 453 15.11 11.13 -6.02
N ASN A 454 14.05 11.92 -6.16
CA ASN A 454 13.81 12.77 -7.32
C ASN A 454 13.36 14.14 -6.82
N ARG A 455 14.33 14.93 -6.38
CA ARG A 455 14.06 16.23 -5.75
C ARG A 455 13.35 17.13 -6.76
N ASN A 456 12.11 17.54 -6.46
CA ASN A 456 11.35 18.48 -7.29
C ASN A 456 11.19 18.05 -8.77
N GLY A 457 11.20 16.74 -9.05
CA GLY A 457 11.17 16.25 -10.42
C GLY A 457 12.40 16.62 -11.25
N GLN A 458 13.54 16.94 -10.63
CA GLN A 458 14.78 17.38 -11.29
C GLN A 458 15.68 16.25 -11.82
N GLY A 459 15.18 15.02 -11.81
CA GLY A 459 15.90 13.83 -12.24
C GLY A 459 16.07 12.90 -11.05
N ALA A 460 15.73 11.64 -11.25
CA ALA A 460 15.93 10.63 -10.22
C ALA A 460 17.42 10.33 -10.07
N ALA A 461 17.87 10.28 -8.82
CA ALA A 461 19.22 9.91 -8.45
C ALA A 461 19.20 8.76 -7.44
N ILE A 462 20.24 7.92 -7.50
CA ILE A 462 20.45 6.84 -6.53
C ILE A 462 21.16 7.43 -5.31
N GLY A 463 20.48 7.45 -4.17
CA GLY A 463 21.03 7.92 -2.90
C GLY A 463 21.55 6.81 -2.00
N GLY A 464 21.42 5.54 -2.42
CA GLY A 464 21.96 4.37 -1.76
C GLY A 464 21.63 3.09 -2.52
N ALA A 465 22.53 2.11 -2.50
CA ALA A 465 22.32 0.82 -3.15
C ALA A 465 22.98 -0.35 -2.39
N SER A 466 22.35 -1.53 -2.41
CA SER A 466 22.95 -2.79 -1.94
C SER A 466 22.64 -3.94 -2.88
N LEU A 467 23.57 -4.88 -2.98
CA LEU A 467 23.50 -6.04 -3.87
C LEU A 467 23.52 -7.32 -3.05
N ARG A 468 22.57 -8.23 -3.30
CA ARG A 468 22.57 -9.58 -2.75
C ARG A 468 22.94 -10.59 -3.82
N ILE A 469 24.05 -11.29 -3.64
CA ILE A 469 24.50 -12.34 -4.56
C ILE A 469 24.30 -13.69 -3.91
N TYR A 470 23.68 -14.61 -4.65
CA TYR A 470 23.36 -15.94 -4.15
C TYR A 470 24.35 -16.99 -4.63
N ASN A 471 24.66 -17.98 -3.79
CA ASN A 471 25.41 -19.16 -4.20
C ASN A 471 24.50 -20.30 -4.69
N GLU A 472 25.10 -21.42 -5.11
CA GLU A 472 24.40 -22.61 -5.67
C GLU A 472 23.42 -23.28 -4.68
N LEU A 473 23.56 -22.98 -3.39
CA LEU A 473 22.73 -23.54 -2.32
C LEU A 473 21.67 -22.54 -1.82
N GLY A 474 21.57 -21.38 -2.49
CA GLY A 474 20.59 -20.34 -2.19
C GLY A 474 20.91 -19.45 -0.99
N PHE A 475 22.11 -19.56 -0.40
CA PHE A 475 22.61 -18.53 0.53
C PHE A 475 22.89 -17.25 -0.23
N TYR A 476 22.87 -16.10 0.45
CA TYR A 476 23.31 -14.85 -0.14
C TYR A 476 24.25 -14.09 0.76
N HIS A 477 25.09 -13.28 0.14
CA HIS A 477 25.86 -12.23 0.80
C HIS A 477 25.35 -10.87 0.33
N SER A 478 25.25 -9.93 1.26
CA SER A 478 24.87 -8.55 0.97
C SER A 478 26.12 -7.69 0.86
N TYR A 479 26.22 -6.91 -0.22
CA TYR A 479 27.31 -6.01 -0.51
C TYR A 479 26.80 -4.58 -0.60
N GLU A 480 27.53 -3.64 -0.01
CA GLU A 480 27.33 -2.22 -0.27
C GLU A 480 27.80 -1.91 -1.71
N VAL A 481 26.97 -1.19 -2.46
CA VAL A 481 27.31 -0.75 -3.81
C VAL A 481 27.74 0.72 -3.76
N ASP A 482 28.93 1.00 -4.27
CA ASP A 482 29.35 2.35 -4.66
C ASP A 482 28.58 2.72 -5.94
N PHE A 483 27.39 3.28 -5.75
CA PHE A 483 26.46 3.61 -6.83
C PHE A 483 26.97 4.75 -7.73
N LYS A 484 27.97 5.53 -7.30
CA LYS A 484 28.61 6.53 -8.17
C LYS A 484 29.53 5.85 -9.21
N LYS A 485 30.12 4.70 -8.86
CA LYS A 485 31.01 3.93 -9.73
C LYS A 485 30.36 2.68 -10.35
N GLY A 486 29.19 2.28 -9.87
CA GLY A 486 28.53 1.05 -10.30
C GLY A 486 29.28 -0.21 -9.92
N CYS A 487 29.90 -0.24 -8.74
CA CYS A 487 30.72 -1.38 -8.29
C CYS A 487 30.52 -1.67 -6.81
N TYR A 488 30.87 -2.87 -6.37
CA TYR A 488 30.89 -3.26 -4.96
C TYR A 488 32.25 -3.86 -4.60
N LYS A 489 32.61 -3.86 -3.32
CA LYS A 489 33.79 -4.58 -2.84
C LYS A 489 33.42 -6.02 -2.56
N ASP A 490 34.09 -6.96 -3.20
CA ASP A 490 33.99 -8.38 -2.86
C ASP A 490 34.66 -8.68 -1.51
N ARG A 491 34.63 -9.95 -1.08
CA ARG A 491 35.20 -10.37 0.21
C ARG A 491 36.73 -10.19 0.30
N ASN A 492 37.41 -10.11 -0.83
CA ASN A 492 38.85 -9.89 -0.89
C ASN A 492 39.20 -8.39 -0.93
N GLY A 493 38.18 -7.52 -0.82
CA GLY A 493 38.32 -6.08 -0.94
C GLY A 493 38.52 -5.60 -2.38
N LYS A 494 38.38 -6.48 -3.38
CA LYS A 494 38.49 -6.13 -4.79
C LYS A 494 37.20 -5.47 -5.26
N TYR A 495 37.33 -4.40 -6.01
CA TYR A 495 36.19 -3.76 -6.66
C TYR A 495 35.71 -4.61 -7.85
N VAL A 496 34.42 -4.95 -7.83
CA VAL A 496 33.73 -5.72 -8.86
C VAL A 496 32.58 -4.88 -9.41
N PRO A 497 32.48 -4.67 -10.73
CA PRO A 497 31.33 -3.98 -11.33
C PRO A 497 30.02 -4.71 -11.03
N VAL A 498 28.96 -3.94 -10.80
CA VAL A 498 27.59 -4.46 -10.79
C VAL A 498 27.18 -4.69 -12.24
N GLU A 499 26.72 -5.90 -12.55
CA GLU A 499 26.28 -6.26 -13.90
C GLU A 499 25.11 -5.35 -14.34
N ARG A 500 25.15 -4.88 -15.61
CA ARG A 500 24.14 -4.00 -16.22
C ARG A 500 23.90 -2.68 -15.46
N TRP A 501 24.90 -2.15 -14.75
CA TRP A 501 24.73 -0.92 -13.96
C TRP A 501 24.29 0.32 -14.78
N GLU A 502 24.78 0.47 -16.01
CA GLU A 502 24.39 1.58 -16.89
C GLU A 502 22.90 1.49 -17.27
N GLU A 503 22.43 0.30 -17.63
CA GLU A 503 21.02 0.02 -17.92
C GLU A 503 20.13 0.30 -16.70
N VAL A 504 20.58 -0.10 -15.51
CA VAL A 504 19.89 0.20 -14.24
C VAL A 504 19.81 1.72 -14.00
N SER A 505 20.91 2.43 -14.20
CA SER A 505 20.99 3.87 -13.95
C SER A 505 20.10 4.65 -14.91
N ASP A 506 20.14 4.31 -16.20
CA ASP A 506 19.26 4.86 -17.22
C ASP A 506 17.78 4.58 -16.92
N LEU A 507 17.43 3.34 -16.53
CA LEU A 507 16.05 2.99 -16.18
C LEU A 507 15.54 3.81 -14.99
N VAL A 508 16.36 3.98 -13.95
CA VAL A 508 16.00 4.80 -12.78
C VAL A 508 15.75 6.25 -13.19
N GLU A 509 16.60 6.81 -14.05
CA GLU A 509 16.44 8.17 -14.55
C GLU A 509 15.17 8.34 -15.39
N ARG A 510 14.93 7.44 -16.35
CA ARG A 510 13.71 7.44 -17.18
C ARG A 510 12.45 7.33 -16.33
N ILE A 511 12.45 6.47 -15.31
CA ILE A 511 11.34 6.36 -14.36
C ILE A 511 11.15 7.68 -13.60
N GLY A 512 12.22 8.30 -13.11
CA GLY A 512 12.15 9.60 -12.43
C GLY A 512 11.56 10.72 -13.28
N ARG A 513 11.94 10.79 -14.56
CA ARG A 513 11.38 11.75 -15.51
C ARG A 513 9.92 11.47 -15.84
N HIS A 514 9.54 10.19 -15.91
CA HIS A 514 8.16 9.78 -16.16
C HIS A 514 7.22 10.09 -14.99
N VAL A 515 7.68 9.95 -13.73
CA VAL A 515 6.87 10.26 -12.52
C VAL A 515 7.57 11.25 -11.60
N PRO A 516 7.71 12.52 -12.02
CA PRO A 516 8.47 13.52 -11.27
C PRO A 516 7.87 13.88 -9.90
N GLN A 517 6.62 13.47 -9.64
CA GLN A 517 5.92 13.66 -8.37
C GLN A 517 6.35 12.67 -7.27
N LEU A 518 7.05 11.58 -7.62
CA LEU A 518 7.59 10.64 -6.64
C LEU A 518 8.96 11.10 -6.16
N GLU A 519 9.00 11.89 -5.08
CA GLU A 519 10.24 12.46 -4.55
C GLU A 519 11.18 11.41 -3.92
N PHE A 520 10.66 10.29 -3.43
CA PHE A 520 11.48 9.20 -2.87
C PHE A 520 10.79 7.84 -2.93
N PHE A 521 11.51 6.80 -3.35
CA PHE A 521 11.02 5.43 -3.35
C PHE A 521 12.18 4.43 -3.37
N GLY A 522 11.90 3.19 -2.98
CA GLY A 522 12.82 2.07 -3.13
C GLY A 522 12.51 1.26 -4.39
N MET A 523 13.52 0.67 -5.00
CA MET A 523 13.35 -0.34 -6.05
C MET A 523 14.09 -1.62 -5.69
N GLU A 524 13.45 -2.77 -5.91
CA GLU A 524 14.09 -4.09 -5.87
C GLU A 524 14.14 -4.61 -7.31
N MET A 525 15.34 -4.91 -7.80
CA MET A 525 15.59 -5.40 -9.16
C MET A 525 16.30 -6.75 -9.12
N LEU A 526 15.96 -7.63 -10.07
CA LEU A 526 16.70 -8.85 -10.40
C LEU A 526 17.65 -8.54 -11.55
N LEU A 527 18.92 -8.91 -11.41
CA LEU A 527 19.91 -8.85 -12.49
C LEU A 527 19.96 -10.23 -13.16
N ARG A 528 19.39 -10.35 -14.36
CA ARG A 528 19.36 -11.61 -15.12
C ARG A 528 20.37 -11.55 -16.27
N GLN A 529 20.67 -12.71 -16.84
CA GLN A 529 21.55 -12.79 -18.02
C GLN A 529 20.91 -12.09 -19.24
N ASP A 530 19.60 -12.21 -19.38
CA ASP A 530 18.79 -11.68 -20.48
C ASP A 530 18.29 -10.25 -20.27
N GLY A 531 18.46 -9.65 -19.07
CA GLY A 531 18.05 -8.28 -18.80
C GLY A 531 17.93 -7.95 -17.32
N ILE A 532 17.35 -6.79 -17.01
CA ILE A 532 16.97 -6.41 -15.64
C ILE A 532 15.46 -6.53 -15.45
N GLN A 533 15.02 -6.91 -14.25
CA GLN A 533 13.60 -7.00 -13.92
C GLN A 533 13.29 -6.30 -12.59
N ILE A 534 12.40 -5.32 -12.60
CA ILE A 534 11.79 -4.68 -11.43
C ILE A 534 10.87 -5.70 -10.75
N LYS A 535 11.28 -6.12 -9.55
CA LYS A 535 10.50 -7.00 -8.70
C LYS A 535 9.53 -6.24 -7.81
N ASN A 536 9.94 -5.08 -7.31
CA ASN A 536 9.10 -4.28 -6.41
C ASN A 536 9.47 -2.79 -6.44
N MET A 537 8.48 -1.94 -6.20
CA MET A 537 8.66 -0.52 -5.93
C MET A 537 8.04 -0.19 -4.58
N LEU A 538 8.83 0.41 -3.69
CA LEU A 538 8.47 0.63 -2.30
C LEU A 538 8.31 2.11 -2.01
N ASN A 539 7.11 2.51 -1.56
CA ASN A 539 6.85 3.87 -1.09
C ASN A 539 7.84 4.39 -0.05
N HIS A 540 8.31 3.48 0.81
CA HIS A 540 9.28 3.79 1.84
C HIS A 540 10.02 2.51 2.20
N PRO A 541 11.19 2.25 1.57
CA PRO A 541 12.01 1.10 1.91
C PRO A 541 12.43 1.15 3.38
N ASP A 542 12.80 0.00 3.96
CA ASP A 542 13.26 -0.04 5.34
C ASP A 542 14.55 0.78 5.54
N TYR A 543 14.74 1.28 6.76
CA TYR A 543 15.93 2.05 7.13
C TYR A 543 17.18 1.19 6.94
N ARG A 544 18.11 1.66 6.12
CA ARG A 544 19.35 0.93 5.86
C ARG A 544 20.31 1.08 7.05
N THR A 545 20.94 -0.02 7.44
CA THR A 545 21.93 -0.06 8.54
C THR A 545 23.28 -0.64 8.09
N ASP A 546 23.35 -1.08 6.84
CA ASP A 546 24.53 -1.62 6.17
C ASP A 546 25.48 -0.53 5.71
N ALA A 547 24.96 0.65 5.34
CA ALA A 547 25.76 1.78 4.90
C ALA A 547 25.07 3.12 5.14
N ARG A 548 25.83 4.21 5.02
CA ARG A 548 25.30 5.56 5.03
C ARG A 548 24.58 5.86 3.70
N PHE A 549 23.57 6.73 3.72
CA PHE A 549 23.03 7.32 2.50
C PHE A 549 23.99 8.38 1.94
N SER A 550 23.85 8.71 0.65
CA SER A 550 24.54 9.86 0.04
C SER A 550 24.29 11.17 0.83
N ASP A 551 25.25 12.09 0.78
CA ASP A 551 25.14 13.40 1.46
C ASP A 551 23.90 14.15 0.96
N GLU A 552 23.63 14.07 -0.34
CA GLU A 552 22.52 14.69 -1.04
C GLU A 552 21.17 14.13 -0.54
N LEU A 553 21.04 12.80 -0.41
CA LEU A 553 19.84 12.18 0.12
C LEU A 553 19.64 12.47 1.62
N VAL A 554 20.71 12.50 2.41
CA VAL A 554 20.61 12.89 3.83
C VAL A 554 20.15 14.33 3.97
N ALA A 555 20.68 15.25 3.17
CA ALA A 555 20.25 16.66 3.15
C ALA A 555 18.77 16.77 2.82
N PHE A 556 18.32 16.10 1.74
CA PHE A 556 16.91 16.04 1.35
C PHE A 556 16.01 15.49 2.48
N PHE A 557 16.39 14.40 3.14
CA PHE A 557 15.61 13.86 4.25
C PHE A 557 15.51 14.81 5.44
N LYS A 558 16.60 15.52 5.76
CA LYS A 558 16.59 16.48 6.86
C LYS A 558 15.72 17.69 6.56
N GLU A 559 15.77 18.20 5.34
CA GLU A 559 14.88 19.25 4.84
C GLU A 559 13.42 18.85 5.04
N LYS A 560 13.00 17.68 4.51
CA LYS A 560 11.64 17.15 4.69
C LYS A 560 11.27 16.92 6.16
N ALA A 561 12.22 16.43 6.97
CA ALA A 561 12.00 16.25 8.41
C ALA A 561 11.80 17.60 9.12
N ASN A 562 12.55 18.63 8.74
CA ASN A 562 12.46 19.98 9.28
C ASN A 562 11.15 20.67 8.88
N GLU A 563 10.73 20.59 7.62
CA GLU A 563 9.41 21.05 7.18
C GLU A 563 8.30 20.42 8.04
N LYS A 564 8.40 19.11 8.28
CA LYS A 564 7.44 18.38 9.09
C LYS A 564 7.54 18.74 10.58
N ASN A 565 8.73 19.07 11.08
CA ASN A 565 8.90 19.59 12.44
C ASN A 565 8.22 20.95 12.58
N ALA A 566 8.44 21.87 11.63
CA ALA A 566 7.83 23.19 11.61
C ALA A 566 6.29 23.10 11.57
N PHE A 567 5.74 22.31 10.64
CA PHE A 567 4.29 22.14 10.49
C PHE A 567 3.62 21.58 11.76
N TYR A 568 4.21 20.55 12.37
CA TYR A 568 3.65 19.90 13.57
C TYR A 568 3.98 20.64 14.87
N GLY A 569 4.99 21.52 14.87
CA GLY A 569 5.37 22.37 16.00
C GLY A 569 4.51 23.63 16.15
N SER A 570 3.88 24.10 15.07
CA SER A 570 2.98 25.26 15.10
C SER A 570 1.74 25.03 15.97
N THR A 571 1.49 25.94 16.92
CA THR A 571 0.34 25.94 17.83
C THR A 571 -0.99 26.12 17.06
N GLY A 572 -0.98 26.97 16.03
CA GLY A 572 -2.15 27.17 15.15
C GLY A 572 -2.53 25.86 14.45
N ASN A 573 -1.55 25.23 13.79
CA ASN A 573 -1.75 23.95 13.11
C ASN A 573 -2.15 22.83 14.07
N ALA A 574 -1.61 22.82 15.29
CA ALA A 574 -2.01 21.85 16.33
C ALA A 574 -3.48 22.01 16.72
N THR A 575 -3.93 23.25 16.92
CA THR A 575 -5.32 23.57 17.25
C THR A 575 -6.26 23.14 16.13
N GLU A 576 -5.93 23.48 14.88
CA GLU A 576 -6.73 23.10 13.72
C GLU A 576 -6.81 21.59 13.52
N ARG A 577 -5.68 20.88 13.64
CA ARG A 577 -5.64 19.41 13.63
C ARG A 577 -6.49 18.80 14.73
N GLY A 578 -6.47 19.38 15.93
CA GLY A 578 -7.31 18.98 17.06
C GLY A 578 -8.80 19.10 16.71
N LYS A 579 -9.22 20.26 16.20
CA LYS A 579 -10.58 20.52 15.71
C LYS A 579 -10.99 19.52 14.62
N ASN A 580 -10.14 19.32 13.60
CA ASN A 580 -10.42 18.41 12.49
C ASN A 580 -10.51 16.94 12.94
N THR A 581 -9.66 16.52 13.88
CA THR A 581 -9.72 15.18 14.48
C THR A 581 -10.99 15.00 15.31
N GLY A 582 -11.36 16.00 16.12
CA GLY A 582 -12.60 16.01 16.89
C GLY A 582 -13.83 15.87 15.99
N LYS A 583 -13.92 16.70 14.93
CA LYS A 583 -14.97 16.64 13.91
C LYS A 583 -15.07 15.24 13.26
N ARG A 584 -13.95 14.64 12.87
CA ARG A 584 -13.91 13.28 12.26
C ARG A 584 -14.40 12.21 13.24
N ARG A 585 -13.97 12.26 14.50
CA ARG A 585 -14.42 11.31 15.54
C ARG A 585 -15.91 11.45 15.85
N PHE A 586 -16.41 12.68 15.92
CA PHE A 586 -17.83 12.96 16.09
C PHE A 586 -18.65 12.35 14.95
N LYS A 587 -18.30 12.64 13.69
CA LYS A 587 -18.93 12.06 12.49
C LYS A 587 -18.93 10.52 12.52
N HIS A 588 -17.82 9.91 12.93
CA HIS A 588 -17.73 8.45 13.03
C HIS A 588 -18.64 7.87 14.12
N ARG A 589 -18.70 8.50 15.30
CA ARG A 589 -19.61 8.10 16.37
C ARG A 589 -21.08 8.28 15.98
N MET A 590 -21.43 9.40 15.34
CA MET A 590 -22.77 9.64 14.81
C MET A 590 -23.19 8.53 13.85
N ALA A 591 -22.33 8.22 12.87
CA ALA A 591 -22.59 7.14 11.91
C ALA A 591 -22.77 5.77 12.58
N GLN A 592 -21.97 5.45 13.60
CA GLN A 592 -22.06 4.16 14.32
C GLN A 592 -23.31 4.04 15.21
N LEU A 593 -23.76 5.15 15.81
CA LEU A 593 -24.86 5.13 16.77
C LEU A 593 -26.24 5.23 16.10
N PHE A 594 -26.36 6.01 15.03
CA PHE A 594 -27.67 6.41 14.51
C PHE A 594 -27.98 5.92 13.10
N TYR A 595 -27.02 5.33 12.39
CA TYR A 595 -27.16 5.00 10.96
C TYR A 595 -26.81 3.53 10.66
N PRO A 596 -27.30 2.98 9.53
CA PRO A 596 -26.90 1.67 9.02
C PRO A 596 -25.39 1.50 8.90
N LYS A 597 -24.92 0.30 9.27
CA LYS A 597 -23.58 -0.17 8.92
C LYS A 597 -23.36 -0.02 7.41
N GLY A 598 -22.15 0.40 7.02
CA GLY A 598 -21.82 0.69 5.63
C GLY A 598 -21.93 2.17 5.24
N LEU A 599 -22.55 3.03 6.06
CA LEU A 599 -22.57 4.47 5.81
C LEU A 599 -21.17 5.10 5.96
N VAL A 600 -20.76 5.93 5.01
CA VAL A 600 -19.53 6.71 5.12
C VAL A 600 -19.69 7.77 6.24
N PRO A 601 -18.78 7.86 7.23
CA PRO A 601 -18.95 8.70 8.41
C PRO A 601 -19.33 10.16 8.17
N TYR A 602 -18.80 10.81 7.13
CA TYR A 602 -19.10 12.23 6.90
C TYR A 602 -20.56 12.47 6.50
N ILE A 603 -21.24 11.45 5.96
CA ILE A 603 -22.63 11.55 5.50
C ILE A 603 -23.59 11.69 6.69
N SER A 604 -23.21 11.16 7.86
CA SER A 604 -24.02 11.24 9.09
C SER A 604 -24.38 12.66 9.53
N VAL A 605 -23.67 13.67 9.03
CA VAL A 605 -23.95 15.09 9.31
C VAL A 605 -24.43 15.87 8.08
N THR A 606 -24.34 15.31 6.88
CA THR A 606 -24.88 15.94 5.67
C THR A 606 -26.34 15.59 5.50
N TRP A 607 -26.75 14.34 5.76
CA TRP A 607 -28.16 13.95 5.63
C TRP A 607 -29.12 14.79 6.50
N PRO A 608 -28.87 15.00 7.80
CA PRO A 608 -29.74 15.86 8.62
C PRO A 608 -29.71 17.32 8.16
N ARG A 609 -28.55 17.79 7.68
CA ARG A 609 -28.41 19.16 7.14
C ARG A 609 -29.26 19.34 5.89
N ASP A 610 -29.23 18.36 4.98
CA ASP A 610 -29.97 18.40 3.73
C ASP A 610 -31.47 18.35 4.02
N ILE A 611 -31.92 17.51 4.96
CA ILE A 611 -33.31 17.51 5.47
C ILE A 611 -33.68 18.88 6.05
N CYS A 612 -32.86 19.46 6.93
CA CYS A 612 -33.17 20.76 7.52
C CYS A 612 -33.29 21.85 6.45
N LYS A 613 -32.36 21.89 5.49
CA LYS A 613 -32.41 22.85 4.38
C LYS A 613 -33.68 22.68 3.56
N ASP A 614 -34.01 21.45 3.16
CA ASP A 614 -35.22 21.15 2.40
C ASP A 614 -36.49 21.51 3.19
N PHE A 615 -36.52 21.21 4.49
CA PHE A 615 -37.66 21.51 5.35
C PHE A 615 -37.98 23.01 5.42
N PHE A 616 -36.96 23.86 5.54
CA PHE A 616 -37.13 25.31 5.67
C PHE A 616 -37.23 26.04 4.33
N ASN A 617 -36.57 25.54 3.27
CA ASN A 617 -36.46 26.27 2.00
C ASN A 617 -37.52 25.84 0.98
N ASN A 618 -37.90 24.55 0.92
CA ASN A 618 -38.89 24.11 -0.04
C ASN A 618 -40.30 24.50 0.43
N LYS A 619 -40.87 25.58 -0.11
CA LYS A 619 -42.20 26.06 0.29
C LYS A 619 -43.34 25.41 -0.48
N ASP A 620 -43.03 24.71 -1.57
CA ASP A 620 -44.02 24.14 -2.49
C ASP A 620 -44.55 22.77 -2.03
N CYS A 621 -44.05 22.25 -0.91
CA CYS A 621 -44.45 20.96 -0.35
C CYS A 621 -44.96 21.11 1.09
N ASP A 622 -46.15 20.55 1.37
CA ASP A 622 -46.75 20.57 2.70
C ASP A 622 -45.98 19.72 3.73
N PHE A 623 -46.25 19.97 5.02
CA PHE A 623 -45.57 19.30 6.13
C PHE A 623 -45.74 17.78 6.13
N LYS A 624 -46.94 17.24 5.88
CA LYS A 624 -47.18 15.79 5.91
C LYS A 624 -46.41 15.10 4.79
N THR A 625 -46.41 15.70 3.60
CA THR A 625 -45.68 15.21 2.44
C THR A 625 -44.16 15.24 2.66
N LYS A 626 -43.63 16.31 3.28
CA LYS A 626 -42.21 16.38 3.71
C LYS A 626 -41.84 15.25 4.67
N ILE A 627 -42.62 15.05 5.73
CA ILE A 627 -42.36 13.98 6.70
C ILE A 627 -42.43 12.61 6.04
N TRP A 628 -43.39 12.39 5.13
CA TRP A 628 -43.47 11.15 4.37
C TRP A 628 -42.22 10.94 3.49
N ALA A 629 -41.77 11.96 2.76
CA ALA A 629 -40.56 11.89 1.93
C ALA A 629 -39.33 11.50 2.76
N TYR A 630 -39.08 12.18 3.88
CA TYR A 630 -37.91 11.92 4.74
C TYR A 630 -37.92 10.50 5.33
N ARG A 631 -39.10 9.97 5.69
CA ARG A 631 -39.24 8.60 6.18
C ARG A 631 -38.87 7.55 5.13
N HIS A 632 -39.08 7.86 3.85
CA HIS A 632 -38.70 7.02 2.72
C HIS A 632 -37.33 7.41 2.14
N GLY A 633 -36.57 8.27 2.83
CA GLY A 633 -35.21 8.65 2.45
C GLY A 633 -35.11 9.67 1.32
N PHE A 634 -36.20 10.32 0.93
CA PHE A 634 -36.24 11.36 -0.11
C PHE A 634 -36.21 12.76 0.51
N LEU A 635 -35.57 13.71 -0.17
CA LEU A 635 -35.84 15.13 0.01
C LEU A 635 -37.15 15.48 -0.70
N SER A 636 -37.93 16.39 -0.13
CA SER A 636 -39.31 16.65 -0.56
C SER A 636 -39.42 17.20 -1.98
N TYR A 637 -38.47 18.02 -2.43
CA TYR A 637 -38.46 18.53 -3.82
C TYR A 637 -38.39 17.40 -4.85
N ARG A 638 -37.84 16.24 -4.46
CA ARG A 638 -37.62 15.14 -5.39
C ARG A 638 -38.90 14.42 -5.80
N LEU A 639 -39.96 14.57 -5.00
CA LEU A 639 -41.26 14.02 -5.33
C LEU A 639 -41.82 14.64 -6.61
N ALA A 640 -41.78 15.97 -6.71
CA ALA A 640 -42.20 16.68 -7.91
C ALA A 640 -41.26 16.39 -9.10
N GLN A 641 -39.94 16.38 -8.86
CA GLN A 641 -38.93 16.13 -9.89
C GLN A 641 -39.16 14.82 -10.65
N TYR A 642 -39.44 13.73 -9.94
CA TYR A 642 -39.60 12.39 -10.53
C TYR A 642 -41.06 11.94 -10.67
N GLY A 643 -42.03 12.75 -10.24
CA GLY A 643 -43.43 12.32 -10.14
C GLY A 643 -43.61 11.15 -9.16
N ILE A 644 -42.91 11.16 -8.02
CA ILE A 644 -42.96 10.09 -7.03
C ILE A 644 -44.26 10.17 -6.22
N THR A 645 -44.97 9.06 -6.17
CA THR A 645 -46.19 8.83 -5.40
C THR A 645 -46.01 7.69 -4.40
N LYS A 646 -47.03 7.42 -3.59
CA LYS A 646 -47.00 6.31 -2.64
C LYS A 646 -46.98 4.94 -3.33
N GLU A 647 -47.43 4.88 -4.58
CA GLU A 647 -47.57 3.65 -5.37
C GLU A 647 -46.29 3.30 -6.14
N ASN A 648 -45.44 4.29 -6.47
CA ASN A 648 -44.28 4.10 -7.35
C ASN A 648 -42.91 4.42 -6.70
N TRP A 649 -42.85 4.88 -5.44
CA TRP A 649 -41.59 5.32 -4.83
C TRP A 649 -40.50 4.24 -4.77
N GLU A 650 -40.91 2.96 -4.69
CA GLU A 650 -40.00 1.81 -4.75
C GLU A 650 -39.31 1.66 -6.09
N ASP A 651 -39.79 2.32 -7.15
CA ASP A 651 -39.16 2.25 -8.45
C ASP A 651 -37.96 3.21 -8.55
N TYR A 652 -37.72 4.05 -7.55
CA TYR A 652 -36.67 5.07 -7.54
C TYR A 652 -35.68 4.85 -6.39
N ILE A 653 -34.40 5.18 -6.59
CA ILE A 653 -33.41 5.19 -5.51
C ILE A 653 -33.54 6.45 -4.66
N SER A 654 -33.70 6.35 -3.34
CA SER A 654 -33.84 7.48 -2.40
C SER A 654 -32.55 8.33 -2.23
N ASP A 655 -32.62 9.59 -1.74
CA ASP A 655 -31.44 10.46 -1.52
C ASP A 655 -30.51 9.83 -0.49
N PHE A 656 -31.10 9.28 0.56
CA PHE A 656 -30.37 8.60 1.61
C PHE A 656 -29.76 7.29 1.11
N GLU A 657 -30.46 6.50 0.30
CA GLU A 657 -29.92 5.27 -0.32
C GLU A 657 -28.74 5.59 -1.24
N TYR A 658 -28.84 6.62 -2.09
CA TYR A 658 -27.74 7.05 -2.96
C TYR A 658 -26.50 7.49 -2.15
N LYS A 659 -26.71 8.28 -1.08
CA LYS A 659 -25.64 8.63 -0.15
C LYS A 659 -25.06 7.38 0.53
N TRP A 660 -25.91 6.43 0.95
CA TRP A 660 -25.48 5.19 1.59
C TRP A 660 -24.70 4.30 0.64
N LEU A 661 -25.00 4.27 -0.65
CA LEU A 661 -24.27 3.50 -1.67
C LEU A 661 -22.78 3.86 -1.72
N ARG A 662 -22.41 5.10 -1.39
CA ARG A 662 -21.02 5.57 -1.44
C ARG A 662 -20.06 4.64 -0.68
N HIS A 663 -18.95 4.17 -1.25
CA HIS A 663 -18.53 4.28 -2.66
C HIS A 663 -18.94 3.04 -3.45
N ILE A 664 -19.48 3.21 -4.66
CA ILE A 664 -19.71 2.13 -5.63
C ILE A 664 -18.37 1.57 -6.13
N ASN A 665 -17.39 2.45 -6.40
CA ASN A 665 -15.99 2.08 -6.65
C ASN A 665 -15.16 2.16 -5.36
N PRO A 666 -14.96 1.08 -4.55
CA PRO A 666 -14.22 1.18 -3.30
C PRO A 666 -12.70 1.04 -3.44
N TYR A 667 -12.20 0.14 -4.31
CA TYR A 667 -10.79 -0.31 -4.32
C TYR A 667 -9.84 0.67 -5.00
N TYR A 668 -10.20 1.16 -6.20
CA TYR A 668 -9.33 2.01 -7.04
C TYR A 668 -9.85 3.44 -7.18
N LYS A 669 -10.71 3.89 -6.25
CA LYS A 669 -11.31 5.23 -6.29
C LYS A 669 -10.30 6.36 -6.35
N THR A 670 -9.11 6.13 -5.79
CA THR A 670 -8.03 7.11 -5.73
C THR A 670 -7.46 7.44 -7.10
N TRP A 671 -7.68 6.61 -8.12
CA TRP A 671 -7.28 6.90 -9.51
C TRP A 671 -8.03 8.09 -10.11
N MET A 672 -9.23 8.37 -9.62
CA MET A 672 -10.11 9.47 -10.04
C MET A 672 -10.18 10.60 -8.98
N GLU A 673 -9.24 10.67 -8.04
CA GLU A 673 -9.23 11.71 -6.98
C GLU A 673 -8.28 12.88 -7.27
N ASP A 674 -7.42 12.77 -8.28
CA ASP A 674 -6.65 13.89 -8.80
C ASP A 674 -6.51 13.81 -10.32
N LYS A 675 -6.27 14.98 -10.91
CA LYS A 675 -6.27 15.18 -12.35
C LYS A 675 -5.09 14.48 -13.04
N ILE A 676 -3.94 14.36 -12.35
CA ILE A 676 -2.71 13.80 -12.91
C ILE A 676 -2.78 12.27 -13.01
N THR A 677 -3.24 11.60 -11.96
CA THR A 677 -3.29 10.14 -11.89
C THR A 677 -4.14 9.57 -13.01
N LEU A 678 -5.32 10.16 -13.26
CA LEU A 678 -6.24 9.68 -14.28
C LEU A 678 -5.60 9.63 -15.67
N LYS A 679 -4.79 10.63 -16.01
CA LYS A 679 -4.08 10.70 -17.30
C LYS A 679 -3.05 9.57 -17.47
N TYR A 680 -2.39 9.14 -16.38
CA TYR A 680 -1.55 7.94 -16.43
C TYR A 680 -2.36 6.65 -16.59
N ILE A 681 -3.53 6.55 -15.93
CA ILE A 681 -4.38 5.35 -16.02
C ILE A 681 -4.97 5.21 -17.43
N ALA A 682 -5.50 6.29 -18.00
CA ALA A 682 -6.16 6.30 -19.31
C ALA A 682 -5.21 6.67 -20.47
N ASN A 683 -3.92 6.32 -20.38
CA ASN A 683 -2.89 6.93 -21.22
C ASN A 683 -3.06 6.77 -22.75
N ARG A 684 -3.78 5.72 -23.21
CA ARG A 684 -4.11 5.51 -24.63
C ARG A 684 -4.99 6.60 -25.23
N TYR A 685 -5.66 7.34 -24.35
CA TYR A 685 -6.64 8.37 -24.68
C TYR A 685 -6.16 9.77 -24.26
N ASN A 686 -4.85 9.94 -24.01
CA ASN A 686 -4.26 11.21 -23.57
C ASN A 686 -4.59 12.40 -24.47
N GLN A 687 -4.73 12.18 -25.78
CA GLN A 687 -5.14 13.19 -26.75
C GLN A 687 -6.54 13.78 -26.47
N TYR A 688 -7.41 13.03 -25.80
CA TYR A 688 -8.74 13.45 -25.38
C TYR A 688 -8.75 14.08 -23.99
N PHE A 689 -7.61 14.20 -23.31
CA PHE A 689 -7.46 15.06 -22.14
C PHE A 689 -6.82 16.39 -22.58
N PRO A 690 -6.96 17.48 -21.81
CA PRO A 690 -6.14 18.67 -22.00
C PRO A 690 -4.65 18.31 -21.94
N GLU A 691 -3.79 19.04 -22.66
CA GLU A 691 -2.34 18.98 -22.44
C GLU A 691 -2.01 19.50 -21.03
N TYR A 692 -1.15 18.79 -20.31
CA TYR A 692 -0.75 19.08 -18.93
C TYR A 692 0.72 19.48 -18.95
N TYR A 693 1.01 20.72 -18.62
CA TYR A 693 2.35 21.30 -18.78
C TYR A 693 3.12 21.34 -17.46
N TYR A 694 2.52 21.89 -16.39
CA TYR A 694 3.21 22.07 -15.11
C TYR A 694 2.29 21.79 -13.92
N HIS A 695 2.89 21.30 -12.84
CA HIS A 695 2.33 21.30 -11.50
C HIS A 695 3.14 22.25 -10.63
N VAL A 696 2.51 23.34 -10.21
CA VAL A 696 3.10 24.45 -9.46
C VAL A 696 2.63 24.36 -8.03
N ILE A 697 3.55 24.18 -7.08
CA ILE A 697 3.25 24.08 -5.66
C ILE A 697 3.98 25.21 -4.93
N CYS A 698 3.24 26.07 -4.25
CA CYS A 698 3.81 27.08 -3.35
C CYS A 698 3.63 26.65 -1.90
N LYS A 699 4.73 26.50 -1.16
CA LYS A 699 4.68 26.10 0.26
C LYS A 699 5.78 26.77 1.07
N ASN A 700 5.40 27.42 2.17
CA ASN A 700 6.26 28.26 2.99
C ASN A 700 7.00 29.35 2.17
N GLY A 701 6.37 29.88 1.12
CA GLY A 701 6.98 30.84 0.19
C GLY A 701 7.99 30.24 -0.79
N GLU A 702 8.24 28.92 -0.75
CA GLU A 702 9.05 28.23 -1.74
C GLU A 702 8.16 27.71 -2.87
N MET A 703 8.57 28.02 -4.11
CA MET A 703 7.90 27.59 -5.33
C MET A 703 8.57 26.32 -5.87
N ASN A 704 7.76 25.29 -6.09
CA ASN A 704 8.18 24.05 -6.73
C ASN A 704 7.41 23.87 -8.04
N ILE A 705 8.13 23.92 -9.17
CA ILE A 705 7.56 23.82 -10.52
C ILE A 705 7.99 22.50 -11.11
N ILE A 706 7.01 21.61 -11.30
CA ILE A 706 7.23 20.25 -11.75
C ILE A 706 6.66 20.12 -13.17
N PRO A 707 7.46 19.78 -14.19
CA PRO A 707 6.93 19.53 -15.52
C PRO A 707 6.03 18.29 -15.52
N LEU A 708 4.99 18.32 -16.34
CA LEU A 708 4.04 17.22 -16.54
C LEU A 708 4.25 16.60 -17.93
N MET A 709 3.50 15.53 -18.22
CA MET A 709 3.76 14.64 -19.36
C MET A 709 3.63 15.28 -20.74
N ASP A 710 3.01 16.46 -20.87
CA ASP A 710 2.88 17.18 -22.14
C ASP A 710 3.65 18.52 -22.13
N CYS A 711 4.53 18.74 -21.14
CA CYS A 711 5.42 19.88 -21.14
C CYS A 711 6.36 19.80 -22.36
N PRO A 712 6.49 20.87 -23.18
CA PRO A 712 7.40 20.88 -24.31
C PRO A 712 8.85 20.60 -23.89
N GLU A 713 9.58 19.85 -24.71
CA GLU A 713 10.98 19.52 -24.45
C GLU A 713 11.85 20.79 -24.41
N GLY A 714 12.85 20.82 -23.53
CA GLY A 714 13.76 21.95 -23.37
C GLY A 714 13.22 23.12 -22.53
N LYS A 715 11.93 23.14 -22.15
CA LYS A 715 11.41 24.14 -21.21
C LYS A 715 11.94 23.89 -19.80
N ASP A 716 12.38 24.96 -19.15
CA ASP A 716 12.90 24.88 -17.78
C ASP A 716 11.78 24.87 -16.73
N LYS A 717 12.16 24.93 -15.45
CA LYS A 717 11.26 24.81 -14.29
C LYS A 717 11.10 26.14 -13.58
N THR A 718 10.86 27.19 -14.35
CA THR A 718 10.72 28.57 -13.85
C THR A 718 9.33 29.14 -14.12
N LEU A 719 8.97 30.18 -13.37
CA LEU A 719 7.77 30.97 -13.66
C LEU A 719 7.85 31.62 -15.04
N THR A 720 9.03 32.04 -15.46
CA THR A 720 9.28 32.61 -16.79
C THR A 720 8.88 31.63 -17.89
N SER A 721 9.28 30.36 -17.79
CA SER A 721 8.85 29.33 -18.76
C SER A 721 7.33 29.15 -18.81
N ILE A 722 6.62 29.30 -17.69
CA ILE A 722 5.15 29.24 -17.66
C ILE A 722 4.56 30.45 -18.39
N ILE A 723 5.08 31.66 -18.14
CA ILE A 723 4.65 32.89 -18.80
C ILE A 723 4.91 32.85 -20.31
N ASP A 724 6.09 32.38 -20.73
CA ASP A 724 6.42 32.20 -22.14
C ASP A 724 5.48 31.20 -22.81
N LEU A 725 5.11 30.13 -22.09
CA LEU A 725 4.14 29.17 -22.59
C LEU A 725 2.73 29.79 -22.73
N VAL A 726 2.34 30.75 -21.88
CA VAL A 726 1.08 31.50 -22.06
C VAL A 726 1.16 32.30 -23.36
N LYS A 727 2.28 32.98 -23.60
CA LYS A 727 2.50 33.78 -24.82
C LYS A 727 2.45 32.92 -26.08
N GLU A 728 3.09 31.75 -26.05
CA GLU A 728 3.14 30.79 -27.16
C GLU A 728 1.79 30.15 -27.46
N LYS A 729 1.05 29.73 -26.43
CA LYS A 729 -0.22 29.00 -26.57
C LYS A 729 -1.43 29.92 -26.70
N GLY A 730 -1.29 31.20 -26.37
CA GLY A 730 -2.36 32.21 -26.39
C GLY A 730 -3.36 32.09 -25.24
N SER A 731 -3.83 30.89 -24.89
CA SER A 731 -4.76 30.65 -23.78
C SER A 731 -4.38 29.43 -22.95
N MET A 732 -4.31 29.58 -21.63
CA MET A 732 -4.03 28.49 -20.69
C MET A 732 -5.01 28.47 -19.50
N ALA A 733 -5.21 27.29 -18.95
CA ALA A 733 -6.06 27.02 -17.80
C ALA A 733 -5.23 26.67 -16.56
N PHE A 734 -5.48 27.36 -15.45
CA PHE A 734 -4.85 27.13 -14.16
C PHE A 734 -5.87 26.55 -13.21
N LYS A 735 -5.67 25.28 -12.82
CA LYS A 735 -6.63 24.50 -12.04
C LYS A 735 -6.03 24.16 -10.69
N PRO A 736 -6.70 24.40 -9.56
CA PRO A 736 -6.24 23.88 -8.29
C PRO A 736 -6.10 22.36 -8.32
N ASP A 737 -5.01 21.89 -7.72
CA ASP A 737 -4.68 20.48 -7.61
C ASP A 737 -5.71 19.71 -6.75
N GLU A 738 -6.21 20.36 -5.70
CA GLU A 738 -7.33 19.91 -4.87
C GLU A 738 -8.43 20.97 -4.83
N GLY A 739 -9.69 20.55 -5.03
CA GLY A 739 -10.85 21.44 -5.08
C GLY A 739 -12.02 20.78 -5.80
N SER A 740 -13.21 21.36 -5.67
CA SER A 740 -14.39 20.95 -6.44
C SER A 740 -15.13 22.19 -6.94
N HIS A 741 -16.05 22.03 -7.89
CA HIS A 741 -16.91 23.11 -8.40
C HIS A 741 -16.19 24.29 -9.07
N GLY A 742 -14.92 24.14 -9.46
CA GLY A 742 -14.15 25.19 -10.13
C GLY A 742 -13.57 26.26 -9.21
N ASP A 743 -13.69 26.12 -7.88
CA ASP A 743 -13.12 27.06 -6.93
C ASP A 743 -11.59 27.19 -7.13
N GLY A 744 -11.11 28.42 -7.34
CA GLY A 744 -9.70 28.74 -7.59
C GLY A 744 -9.22 28.51 -9.04
N PHE A 745 -10.10 28.12 -9.95
CA PHE A 745 -9.82 28.11 -11.38
C PHE A 745 -9.60 29.52 -11.93
N PHE A 746 -8.62 29.69 -12.81
CA PHE A 746 -8.56 30.87 -13.67
C PHE A 746 -8.01 30.54 -15.06
N ARG A 747 -8.49 31.31 -16.04
CA ARG A 747 -7.97 31.33 -17.40
C ARG A 747 -6.98 32.48 -17.52
N CYS A 748 -5.86 32.24 -18.18
CA CYS A 748 -4.93 33.29 -18.58
C CYS A 748 -4.84 33.33 -20.11
N ASP A 749 -5.01 34.52 -20.67
CA ASP A 749 -4.89 34.77 -22.10
C ASP A 749 -3.75 35.75 -22.38
N TYR A 750 -3.08 35.57 -23.51
CA TYR A 750 -2.17 36.53 -24.11
C TYR A 750 -2.63 36.83 -25.53
N LYS A 751 -3.05 38.07 -25.77
CA LYS A 751 -3.50 38.56 -27.08
C LYS A 751 -3.08 40.01 -27.26
N ASP A 752 -2.70 40.38 -28.48
CA ASP A 752 -2.33 41.75 -28.85
C ASP A 752 -1.25 42.37 -27.93
N GLY A 753 -0.30 41.55 -27.47
CA GLY A 753 0.78 41.98 -26.59
C GLY A 753 0.41 42.13 -25.10
N GLN A 754 -0.82 41.81 -24.70
CA GLN A 754 -1.35 42.03 -23.35
C GLN A 754 -1.83 40.73 -22.70
N PHE A 755 -1.72 40.65 -21.36
CA PHE A 755 -2.24 39.54 -20.56
C PHE A 755 -3.63 39.84 -20.03
N PHE A 756 -4.42 38.78 -19.88
CA PHE A 756 -5.73 38.82 -19.26
C PHE A 756 -5.89 37.66 -18.29
N ILE A 757 -6.52 37.89 -17.14
CA ILE A 757 -7.02 36.83 -16.27
C ILE A 757 -8.54 36.91 -16.22
N ASN A 758 -9.21 35.83 -16.61
CA ASN A 758 -10.67 35.78 -16.69
C ASN A 758 -11.27 36.98 -17.45
N TYR A 759 -10.69 37.31 -18.60
CA TYR A 759 -11.05 38.43 -19.48
C TYR A 759 -10.68 39.83 -19.00
N GLU A 760 -10.18 39.99 -17.77
CA GLU A 760 -9.72 41.28 -17.24
C GLU A 760 -8.24 41.49 -17.53
N PRO A 761 -7.81 42.67 -18.02
CA PRO A 761 -6.39 42.97 -18.23
C PRO A 761 -5.56 42.76 -16.96
N CYS A 762 -4.39 42.17 -17.11
CA CYS A 762 -3.45 41.97 -16.00
C CYS A 762 -2.00 42.10 -16.44
N THR A 763 -1.10 42.12 -15.46
CA THR A 763 0.35 42.08 -15.66
C THR A 763 0.89 40.65 -15.52
N GLU A 764 2.13 40.42 -15.95
CA GLU A 764 2.84 39.16 -15.65
C GLU A 764 2.96 38.92 -14.14
N GLN A 765 3.15 40.00 -13.35
CA GLN A 765 3.27 39.92 -11.90
C GLN A 765 1.97 39.43 -11.25
N ASP A 766 0.80 39.84 -11.75
CA ASP A 766 -0.48 39.37 -11.21
C ASP A 766 -0.65 37.85 -11.36
N ILE A 767 -0.16 37.28 -12.46
CA ILE A 767 -0.16 35.83 -12.70
C ILE A 767 0.76 35.13 -11.69
N ILE A 768 1.96 35.67 -11.51
CA ILE A 768 2.95 35.16 -10.55
C ILE A 768 2.41 35.21 -9.12
N ASP A 769 1.75 36.31 -8.74
CA ASP A 769 1.21 36.49 -7.40
C ASP A 769 0.09 35.48 -7.10
N ARG A 770 -0.76 35.17 -8.09
CA ARG A 770 -1.77 34.10 -7.94
C ARG A 770 -1.16 32.72 -7.75
N LEU A 771 -0.05 32.44 -8.43
CA LEU A 771 0.65 31.15 -8.29
C LEU A 771 1.48 31.07 -7.00
N SER A 772 1.89 32.21 -6.45
CA SER A 772 2.77 32.31 -5.30
C SER A 772 2.03 32.38 -3.96
N VAL A 773 0.70 32.23 -3.96
CA VAL A 773 -0.10 32.14 -2.73
C VAL A 773 0.37 30.95 -1.90
N ASN A 774 0.75 31.20 -0.64
CA ASN A 774 1.26 30.17 0.24
C ASN A 774 0.24 29.03 0.48
N ASP A 775 0.73 27.80 0.50
CA ASP A 775 -0.07 26.57 0.61
C ASP A 775 -1.05 26.35 -0.56
N SER A 776 -0.69 26.83 -1.76
CA SER A 776 -1.43 26.59 -2.99
C SER A 776 -0.74 25.57 -3.89
N ALA A 777 -1.55 24.88 -4.71
CA ALA A 777 -1.06 23.97 -5.74
C ALA A 777 -1.95 24.07 -6.98
N HIS A 778 -1.35 24.31 -8.13
CA HIS A 778 -2.02 24.51 -9.41
C HIS A 778 -1.46 23.58 -10.48
N ILE A 779 -2.34 23.05 -11.32
CA ILE A 779 -2.00 22.32 -12.54
C ILE A 779 -2.26 23.28 -13.70
N VAL A 780 -1.20 23.55 -14.47
CA VAL A 780 -1.22 24.38 -15.68
C VAL A 780 -1.51 23.47 -16.88
N THR A 781 -2.60 23.76 -17.58
CA THR A 781 -3.12 22.93 -18.67
C THR A 781 -3.50 23.75 -19.89
N GLU A 782 -3.63 23.10 -21.05
CA GLU A 782 -4.33 23.63 -22.22
C GLU A 782 -5.70 24.20 -21.81
N TYR A 783 -6.01 25.42 -22.27
CA TYR A 783 -7.38 25.91 -22.22
C TYR A 783 -8.17 25.29 -23.38
N ILE A 784 -9.19 24.50 -23.05
CA ILE A 784 -9.96 23.74 -24.03
C ILE A 784 -10.72 24.70 -24.96
N GLN A 785 -10.52 24.54 -26.27
CA GLN A 785 -11.29 25.26 -27.28
C GLN A 785 -12.60 24.53 -27.57
N MET A 786 -13.69 25.09 -27.05
CA MET A 786 -15.05 24.58 -27.28
C MET A 786 -15.51 24.82 -28.73
N HIS A 787 -16.32 23.89 -29.24
CA HIS A 787 -16.94 23.94 -30.57
C HIS A 787 -17.71 25.27 -30.81
N PRO A 788 -17.61 25.90 -32.00
CA PRO A 788 -18.27 27.17 -32.32
C PRO A 788 -19.78 27.20 -32.00
N GLN A 789 -20.52 26.16 -32.40
CA GLN A 789 -21.96 26.03 -32.09
C GLN A 789 -22.29 26.18 -30.59
N LEU A 790 -21.46 25.64 -29.68
CA LEU A 790 -21.69 25.78 -28.24
C LEU A 790 -21.20 27.13 -27.70
N LYS A 791 -20.23 27.77 -28.38
CA LYS A 791 -19.77 29.13 -28.07
C LYS A 791 -20.83 30.18 -28.39
N GLU A 792 -21.67 29.94 -29.41
CA GLU A 792 -22.81 30.81 -29.72
C GLU A 792 -23.78 30.90 -28.55
N ILE A 793 -24.04 29.79 -27.85
CA ILE A 793 -24.88 29.79 -26.64
C ILE A 793 -24.24 30.66 -25.56
N TYR A 794 -23.00 30.35 -25.19
CA TYR A 794 -22.24 31.15 -24.23
C TYR A 794 -20.73 30.94 -24.40
N PRO A 795 -19.95 31.98 -24.76
CA PRO A 795 -18.50 31.87 -24.97
C PRO A 795 -17.66 32.12 -23.72
N GLY A 796 -18.27 32.62 -22.63
CA GLY A 796 -17.54 33.03 -21.42
C GLY A 796 -16.95 31.87 -20.61
N ALA A 797 -17.49 30.66 -20.77
CA ALA A 797 -17.02 29.44 -20.12
C ALA A 797 -16.97 28.27 -21.13
N VAL A 798 -16.31 27.18 -20.73
CA VAL A 798 -16.40 25.91 -21.47
C VAL A 798 -17.68 25.22 -21.01
N ASN A 799 -18.71 25.20 -21.85
CA ASN A 799 -19.97 24.52 -21.57
C ASN A 799 -19.74 23.01 -21.67
N THR A 800 -19.85 22.29 -20.54
CA THR A 800 -19.51 20.86 -20.48
C THR A 800 -20.73 19.95 -20.36
N ILE A 801 -20.64 18.77 -20.98
CA ILE A 801 -21.60 17.69 -20.84
C ILE A 801 -21.21 16.83 -19.64
N ARG A 802 -22.14 16.60 -18.73
CA ARG A 802 -22.05 15.52 -17.74
C ARG A 802 -22.66 14.27 -18.33
N MET A 803 -21.86 13.22 -18.48
CA MET A 803 -22.31 11.90 -18.91
C MET A 803 -22.07 10.86 -17.82
N ILE A 804 -23.14 10.22 -17.34
CA ILE A 804 -23.08 9.11 -16.39
C ILE A 804 -22.86 7.81 -17.17
N VAL A 805 -21.85 7.05 -16.77
CA VAL A 805 -21.51 5.76 -17.39
C VAL A 805 -21.36 4.72 -16.30
N PHE A 806 -21.87 3.52 -16.54
CA PHE A 806 -21.75 2.41 -15.60
C PHE A 806 -21.46 1.08 -16.29
N LYS A 807 -20.95 0.11 -15.54
CA LYS A 807 -20.73 -1.26 -16.02
C LYS A 807 -21.53 -2.21 -15.15
N ARG A 808 -22.65 -2.74 -15.66
CA ARG A 808 -23.50 -3.63 -14.87
C ARG A 808 -22.82 -4.95 -14.55
N ASP A 809 -22.14 -5.54 -15.53
CA ASP A 809 -21.36 -6.78 -15.37
C ASP A 809 -19.91 -6.54 -14.91
N GLY A 810 -19.51 -5.28 -14.81
CA GLY A 810 -18.18 -4.84 -14.42
C GLY A 810 -17.17 -4.68 -15.56
N VAL A 811 -17.51 -5.05 -16.79
CA VAL A 811 -16.62 -4.99 -17.96
C VAL A 811 -17.17 -4.07 -19.05
N HIS A 812 -18.44 -4.26 -19.44
CA HIS A 812 -19.04 -3.55 -20.56
C HIS A 812 -19.69 -2.24 -20.09
N PRO A 813 -19.25 -1.08 -20.59
CA PRO A 813 -19.82 0.21 -20.21
C PRO A 813 -21.12 0.51 -20.96
N GLU A 814 -22.02 1.19 -20.26
CA GLU A 814 -23.32 1.67 -20.75
C GLU A 814 -23.49 3.15 -20.39
N ILE A 815 -24.02 3.95 -21.32
CA ILE A 815 -24.37 5.36 -21.05
C ILE A 815 -25.73 5.40 -20.34
N GLY A 816 -25.77 6.03 -19.17
CA GLY A 816 -26.98 6.20 -18.37
C GLY A 816 -27.71 7.51 -18.66
N ASN A 817 -27.15 8.62 -18.19
CA ASN A 817 -27.71 9.97 -18.30
C ASN A 817 -26.73 10.94 -18.91
N SER A 818 -27.23 11.90 -19.69
CA SER A 818 -26.43 12.97 -20.27
C SER A 818 -27.15 14.30 -20.12
N TYR A 819 -26.44 15.35 -19.72
CA TYR A 819 -26.97 16.71 -19.72
C TYR A 819 -25.83 17.71 -19.91
N ILE A 820 -26.10 18.84 -20.57
CA ILE A 820 -25.13 19.92 -20.74
C ILE A 820 -25.28 20.95 -19.63
N ARG A 821 -24.15 21.46 -19.16
CA ARG A 821 -24.02 22.59 -18.24
C ARG A 821 -23.54 23.80 -19.04
N ILE A 822 -24.20 24.93 -18.85
CA ILE A 822 -23.94 26.15 -19.59
C ILE A 822 -23.64 27.25 -18.58
N GLY A 823 -22.53 27.96 -18.77
CA GLY A 823 -22.16 29.10 -17.93
C GLY A 823 -23.09 30.30 -18.12
N THR A 824 -22.98 31.30 -17.25
CA THR A 824 -23.63 32.61 -17.40
C THR A 824 -22.64 33.69 -16.97
N SER A 825 -22.94 34.97 -17.23
CA SER A 825 -22.16 36.11 -16.71
C SER A 825 -21.92 36.03 -15.19
N LYS A 826 -22.85 35.43 -14.42
CA LYS A 826 -22.72 35.22 -12.97
C LYS A 826 -21.73 34.12 -12.59
N THR A 827 -21.53 33.11 -13.43
CA THR A 827 -20.59 32.02 -13.16
C THR A 827 -19.16 32.33 -13.60
N GLY A 828 -18.96 33.39 -14.39
CA GLY A 828 -17.64 33.79 -14.89
C GLY A 828 -17.06 32.75 -15.85
N ALA A 829 -15.79 32.37 -15.65
CA ALA A 829 -15.07 31.46 -16.55
C ALA A 829 -15.37 29.95 -16.34
N ILE A 830 -16.32 29.62 -15.46
CA ILE A 830 -16.73 28.24 -15.15
C ILE A 830 -18.22 28.04 -15.42
N ASP A 831 -18.64 26.80 -15.68
CA ASP A 831 -20.03 26.40 -15.99
C ASP A 831 -20.74 25.77 -14.78
N ASN A 832 -20.38 26.19 -13.57
CA ASN A 832 -20.93 25.61 -12.34
C ASN A 832 -22.41 26.00 -12.13
N ILE A 833 -23.30 25.02 -12.27
CA ILE A 833 -24.76 25.17 -12.06
C ILE A 833 -25.09 25.81 -10.71
N SER A 834 -24.42 25.40 -9.62
CA SER A 834 -24.75 25.90 -8.27
C SER A 834 -24.33 27.35 -8.02
N ALA A 835 -23.56 27.95 -8.92
CA ALA A 835 -23.14 29.35 -8.91
C ALA A 835 -23.99 30.25 -9.83
N GLY A 836 -25.13 29.75 -10.33
CA GLY A 836 -26.00 30.47 -11.27
C GLY A 836 -25.84 30.03 -12.73
N GLY A 837 -25.32 28.83 -12.96
CA GLY A 837 -25.23 28.21 -14.29
C GLY A 837 -26.56 27.59 -14.72
N MET A 838 -26.69 27.32 -16.01
CA MET A 838 -27.84 26.66 -16.62
C MET A 838 -27.55 25.18 -16.90
N PHE A 839 -28.61 24.40 -17.11
CA PHE A 839 -28.49 23.07 -17.68
C PHE A 839 -29.55 22.83 -18.75
N ALA A 840 -29.27 21.91 -19.67
CA ALA A 840 -30.25 21.37 -20.62
C ALA A 840 -30.10 19.84 -20.69
N THR A 841 -31.22 19.14 -20.82
CA THR A 841 -31.23 17.68 -20.91
C THR A 841 -30.68 17.25 -22.26
N ILE A 842 -29.97 16.12 -22.31
CA ILE A 842 -29.52 15.53 -23.58
C ILE A 842 -30.18 14.16 -23.71
N ASN A 843 -30.84 13.92 -24.85
CA ASN A 843 -31.22 12.57 -25.23
C ASN A 843 -29.95 11.77 -25.54
N SER A 844 -29.60 10.80 -24.68
CA SER A 844 -28.36 10.03 -24.80
C SER A 844 -28.24 9.27 -26.13
N GLU A 845 -29.35 8.92 -26.79
CA GLU A 845 -29.31 8.18 -28.06
C GLU A 845 -28.98 9.12 -29.23
N THR A 846 -29.67 10.24 -29.33
CA THR A 846 -29.64 11.15 -30.51
C THR A 846 -28.70 12.34 -30.35
N GLY A 847 -28.36 12.73 -29.12
CA GLY A 847 -27.58 13.93 -28.82
C GLY A 847 -28.39 15.22 -28.89
N ALA A 848 -29.71 15.13 -29.09
CA ALA A 848 -30.60 16.29 -29.05
C ALA A 848 -30.63 16.86 -27.62
N TYR A 849 -30.46 18.18 -27.49
CA TYR A 849 -30.53 18.89 -26.22
C TYR A 849 -31.65 19.92 -26.20
N GLY A 850 -32.25 20.12 -25.03
CA GLY A 850 -33.36 21.05 -24.81
C GLY A 850 -33.83 21.07 -23.36
N ASN A 851 -35.05 21.58 -23.11
CA ASN A 851 -35.63 21.71 -21.76
C ASN A 851 -34.72 22.45 -20.78
N ALA A 852 -34.13 23.55 -21.26
CA ALA A 852 -33.15 24.28 -20.49
C ALA A 852 -33.79 24.91 -19.24
N LYS A 853 -33.07 24.84 -18.11
CA LYS A 853 -33.48 25.48 -16.86
C LYS A 853 -32.32 26.26 -16.23
N LEU A 854 -32.68 27.30 -15.50
CA LEU A 854 -31.78 28.19 -14.78
C LEU A 854 -31.94 28.00 -13.28
N PHE A 855 -30.81 27.98 -12.56
CA PHE A 855 -30.79 27.96 -11.10
C PHE A 855 -30.60 29.37 -10.55
N VAL A 856 -31.58 29.89 -9.81
CA VAL A 856 -31.55 31.24 -9.21
C VAL A 856 -31.96 31.15 -7.75
N ASP A 857 -31.13 31.66 -6.85
CA ASP A 857 -31.41 31.80 -5.41
C ASP A 857 -31.90 30.54 -4.66
N GLY A 858 -31.63 29.35 -5.21
CA GLY A 858 -32.06 28.08 -4.64
C GLY A 858 -33.17 27.37 -5.42
N ASP A 859 -33.80 28.07 -6.35
CA ASP A 859 -34.95 27.63 -7.13
C ASP A 859 -34.58 27.35 -8.59
N ILE A 860 -35.40 26.52 -9.25
CA ILE A 860 -35.19 26.06 -10.64
C ILE A 860 -36.30 26.66 -11.50
N HIS A 861 -35.93 27.37 -12.56
CA HIS A 861 -36.85 27.99 -13.49
C HIS A 861 -36.63 27.50 -14.92
N ASP A 862 -37.71 27.20 -15.64
CA ASP A 862 -37.63 26.95 -17.08
C ASP A 862 -37.08 28.18 -17.81
N CYS A 863 -36.14 27.96 -18.73
CA CYS A 863 -35.41 29.03 -19.38
C CYS A 863 -34.91 28.55 -20.75
N GLU A 864 -35.77 28.63 -21.76
CA GLU A 864 -35.49 28.15 -23.13
C GLU A 864 -34.37 28.93 -23.83
N ARG A 865 -34.16 30.18 -23.45
CA ARG A 865 -33.13 31.06 -24.04
C ARG A 865 -32.10 31.46 -23.00
N HIS A 866 -30.84 31.53 -23.42
CA HIS A 866 -29.75 31.94 -22.54
C HIS A 866 -29.92 33.41 -22.11
N PRO A 867 -29.83 33.73 -20.81
CA PRO A 867 -30.19 35.05 -20.29
C PRO A 867 -29.26 36.18 -20.75
N ASP A 868 -27.99 35.88 -21.04
CA ASP A 868 -27.02 36.91 -21.44
C ASP A 868 -26.89 37.07 -22.97
N THR A 869 -27.18 36.02 -23.75
CA THR A 869 -26.94 35.99 -25.21
C THR A 869 -28.24 35.87 -26.01
N ASN A 870 -29.36 35.57 -25.35
CA ASN A 870 -30.68 35.36 -25.93
C ASN A 870 -30.77 34.22 -26.98
N VAL A 871 -29.74 33.38 -27.06
CA VAL A 871 -29.70 32.21 -27.95
C VAL A 871 -30.62 31.11 -27.42
N LEU A 872 -31.37 30.47 -28.32
CA LEU A 872 -32.22 29.33 -27.99
C LEU A 872 -31.35 28.14 -27.58
N ILE A 873 -31.64 27.55 -26.42
CA ILE A 873 -30.93 26.38 -25.88
C ILE A 873 -31.67 25.12 -26.33
N GLU A 874 -31.66 24.90 -27.63
CA GLU A 874 -32.20 23.70 -28.28
C GLU A 874 -31.33 23.37 -29.49
N GLY A 875 -31.08 22.07 -29.73
CA GLY A 875 -30.29 21.65 -30.88
C GLY A 875 -29.78 20.22 -30.74
N THR A 876 -28.70 19.90 -31.45
CA THR A 876 -28.00 18.60 -31.35
C THR A 876 -26.54 18.83 -31.04
N ILE A 877 -25.98 18.06 -30.11
CA ILE A 877 -24.55 18.12 -29.79
C ILE A 877 -23.72 17.71 -31.01
N PRO A 878 -22.76 18.53 -31.46
CA PRO A 878 -21.91 18.17 -32.61
C PRO A 878 -21.06 16.93 -32.28
N ASN A 879 -20.81 16.09 -33.30
CA ASN A 879 -20.01 14.87 -33.16
C ASN A 879 -20.51 13.88 -32.07
N TRP A 880 -21.83 13.77 -31.86
CA TRP A 880 -22.38 12.97 -30.76
C TRP A 880 -22.03 11.48 -30.82
N GLU A 881 -22.13 10.84 -32.00
CA GLU A 881 -21.76 9.41 -32.14
C GLU A 881 -20.30 9.14 -31.80
N LEU A 882 -19.40 10.02 -32.26
CA LEU A 882 -17.99 9.97 -31.89
C LEU A 882 -17.80 10.15 -30.38
N THR A 883 -18.52 11.11 -29.78
CA THR A 883 -18.50 11.35 -28.33
C THR A 883 -18.89 10.11 -27.53
N LYS A 884 -20.01 9.46 -27.88
CA LYS A 884 -20.46 8.22 -27.23
C LYS A 884 -19.41 7.12 -27.34
N LYS A 885 -18.91 6.88 -28.56
CA LYS A 885 -17.89 5.86 -28.82
C LYS A 885 -16.65 6.08 -27.95
N LEU A 886 -16.10 7.30 -27.94
CA LEU A 886 -14.90 7.62 -27.17
C LEU A 886 -15.10 7.46 -25.67
N VAL A 887 -16.24 7.86 -25.13
CA VAL A 887 -16.54 7.71 -23.70
C VAL A 887 -16.64 6.24 -23.31
N LEU A 888 -17.33 5.43 -24.12
CA LEU A 888 -17.43 3.97 -23.89
C LEU A 888 -16.06 3.29 -24.01
N ASP A 889 -15.25 3.64 -25.01
CA ASP A 889 -13.90 3.12 -25.21
C ASP A 889 -12.99 3.42 -24.00
N ILE A 890 -13.04 4.65 -23.47
CA ILE A 890 -12.27 5.07 -22.29
C ILE A 890 -12.77 4.35 -21.03
N ALA A 891 -14.09 4.29 -20.83
CA ALA A 891 -14.67 3.59 -19.70
C ALA A 891 -14.27 2.10 -19.72
N SER A 892 -14.27 1.45 -20.89
CA SER A 892 -13.91 0.05 -21.07
C SER A 892 -12.45 -0.24 -20.68
N GLU A 893 -11.51 0.65 -21.03
CA GLU A 893 -10.09 0.52 -20.63
C GLU A 893 -9.88 0.56 -19.11
N ILE A 894 -10.71 1.30 -18.36
CA ILE A 894 -10.65 1.38 -16.89
C ILE A 894 -11.45 0.24 -16.26
N LYS A 895 -10.94 -0.99 -16.37
CA LYS A 895 -11.66 -2.23 -16.02
C LYS A 895 -12.00 -2.38 -14.54
N GLU A 896 -11.19 -1.82 -13.65
CA GLU A 896 -11.36 -1.94 -12.19
C GLU A 896 -12.51 -1.08 -11.63
N LEU A 897 -13.05 -0.16 -12.41
CA LEU A 897 -14.06 0.82 -12.01
C LEU A 897 -15.35 0.64 -12.83
N GLU A 898 -16.52 0.88 -12.20
CA GLU A 898 -17.84 0.55 -12.76
C GLU A 898 -18.85 1.71 -12.73
N TRP A 899 -18.51 2.85 -12.16
CA TRP A 899 -19.42 4.00 -12.01
C TRP A 899 -18.68 5.32 -12.21
N PHE A 900 -19.05 6.07 -13.24
CA PHE A 900 -18.32 7.24 -13.72
C PHE A 900 -19.28 8.39 -14.00
N GLY A 901 -18.83 9.62 -13.74
CA GLY A 901 -19.42 10.83 -14.33
C GLY A 901 -18.36 11.54 -15.13
N PHE A 902 -18.41 11.40 -16.43
CA PHE A 902 -17.55 12.11 -17.35
C PHE A 902 -18.00 13.56 -17.46
N ASP A 903 -17.05 14.48 -17.33
CA ASP A 903 -17.24 15.87 -17.72
C ASP A 903 -16.55 16.02 -19.09
N LEU A 904 -17.31 16.42 -20.11
CA LEU A 904 -16.87 16.45 -21.50
C LEU A 904 -16.99 17.86 -22.06
N ALA A 905 -15.96 18.33 -22.74
CA ALA A 905 -16.00 19.55 -23.53
C ALA A 905 -15.96 19.17 -25.01
N VAL A 906 -16.98 19.56 -25.77
CA VAL A 906 -17.05 19.26 -27.21
C VAL A 906 -16.20 20.27 -27.96
N THR A 907 -15.36 19.78 -28.85
CA THR A 907 -14.43 20.56 -29.68
C THR A 907 -14.75 20.32 -31.16
N GLU A 908 -14.18 21.13 -32.07
CA GLU A 908 -14.36 20.93 -33.52
C GLU A 908 -13.96 19.52 -33.98
N ASN A 909 -12.89 18.98 -33.39
CA ASN A 909 -12.30 17.70 -33.78
C ASN A 909 -12.72 16.52 -32.87
N GLY A 910 -13.71 16.70 -32.00
CA GLY A 910 -14.19 15.64 -31.11
C GLY A 910 -14.47 16.13 -29.70
N ILE A 911 -13.80 15.54 -28.70
CA ILE A 911 -13.99 15.89 -27.28
C ILE A 911 -12.66 16.09 -26.55
N LYS A 912 -12.71 16.88 -25.49
CA LYS A 912 -11.72 16.91 -24.41
C LYS A 912 -12.41 16.56 -23.08
N ILE A 913 -11.69 15.91 -22.18
CA ILE A 913 -12.20 15.42 -20.89
C ILE A 913 -11.51 16.21 -19.78
N PRO A 914 -12.11 17.30 -19.29
CA PRO A 914 -11.59 18.02 -18.13
C PRO A 914 -11.41 17.14 -16.89
N GLU A 915 -12.36 16.24 -16.61
CA GLU A 915 -12.42 15.44 -15.38
C GLU A 915 -13.30 14.19 -15.54
N ILE A 916 -13.01 13.14 -14.77
CA ILE A 916 -13.90 12.00 -14.56
C ILE A 916 -14.18 11.85 -13.07
N ASN A 917 -15.45 11.95 -12.70
CA ASN A 917 -15.94 11.93 -11.33
C ASN A 917 -16.25 10.51 -10.86
N ARG A 918 -15.66 10.10 -9.72
CA ARG A 918 -15.86 8.74 -9.14
C ARG A 918 -17.20 8.48 -8.45
N SER A 919 -17.98 9.53 -8.25
CA SER A 919 -19.20 9.53 -7.45
C SER A 919 -19.97 10.79 -7.84
N PRO A 920 -20.54 10.84 -9.04
CA PRO A 920 -21.31 11.98 -9.52
C PRO A 920 -22.40 12.36 -8.51
N ASP A 921 -22.76 13.62 -8.45
CA ASP A 921 -23.84 14.04 -7.57
C ASP A 921 -25.19 13.51 -8.07
N TYR A 922 -26.14 13.33 -7.15
CA TYR A 922 -27.53 13.08 -7.54
C TYR A 922 -28.08 14.42 -8.08
N PRO A 923 -28.37 14.54 -9.38
CA PRO A 923 -28.79 15.80 -9.96
C PRO A 923 -30.12 16.26 -9.37
N LYS A 924 -30.17 17.54 -8.97
CA LYS A 924 -31.40 18.20 -8.50
C LYS A 924 -32.38 18.54 -9.62
N MET A 925 -31.87 18.52 -10.85
CA MET A 925 -32.44 19.20 -12.01
C MET A 925 -32.76 18.21 -13.13
N GLU A 926 -31.86 17.22 -13.34
CA GLU A 926 -32.04 16.13 -14.29
C GLU A 926 -32.66 14.90 -13.61
N CYS A 927 -33.50 14.16 -14.35
CA CYS A 927 -34.05 12.89 -13.90
C CYS A 927 -33.20 11.73 -14.42
N TYR A 928 -32.73 10.86 -13.52
CA TYR A 928 -32.05 9.64 -13.90
C TYR A 928 -32.96 8.77 -14.77
N THR A 929 -32.40 8.28 -15.88
CA THR A 929 -33.08 7.35 -16.78
C THR A 929 -33.29 6.02 -16.08
N ARG A 930 -34.21 5.20 -16.62
CA ARG A 930 -34.50 3.88 -16.07
C ARG A 930 -33.25 2.98 -15.96
N PRO A 931 -32.37 2.88 -16.98
CA PRO A 931 -31.13 2.10 -16.87
C PRO A 931 -30.24 2.52 -15.69
N THR A 932 -30.07 3.83 -15.48
CA THR A 932 -29.29 4.38 -14.36
C THR A 932 -29.90 4.02 -13.01
N ILE A 933 -31.22 4.19 -12.86
CA ILE A 933 -31.93 3.85 -11.62
C ILE A 933 -31.83 2.36 -11.33
N ASP A 934 -32.06 1.51 -12.34
CA ASP A 934 -31.97 0.05 -12.18
C ASP A 934 -30.57 -0.40 -11.75
N TYR A 935 -29.53 0.18 -12.35
CA TYR A 935 -28.16 -0.09 -11.94
C TYR A 935 -27.92 0.28 -10.47
N LEU A 936 -28.37 1.47 -10.05
CA LEU A 936 -28.20 1.94 -8.68
C LEU A 936 -28.98 1.09 -7.67
N LEU A 937 -30.20 0.66 -8.01
CA LEU A 937 -31.00 -0.25 -7.19
C LEU A 937 -30.36 -1.64 -7.11
N TYR A 938 -29.82 -2.16 -8.21
CA TYR A 938 -29.01 -3.39 -8.21
C TYR A 938 -27.82 -3.29 -7.25
N LYS A 939 -27.01 -2.22 -7.35
CA LYS A 939 -25.87 -2.01 -6.42
C LYS A 939 -26.32 -1.84 -4.98
N LEU A 940 -27.50 -1.27 -4.75
CA LEU A 940 -28.07 -1.10 -3.41
C LEU A 940 -28.36 -2.45 -2.79
N ASP A 941 -28.97 -3.36 -3.54
CA ASP A 941 -29.29 -4.70 -3.09
C ASP A 941 -28.03 -5.54 -2.83
N GLU A 942 -27.03 -5.47 -3.70
CA GLU A 942 -25.74 -6.13 -3.46
C GLU A 942 -25.04 -5.61 -2.20
N LYS A 943 -25.11 -4.30 -1.96
CA LYS A 943 -24.57 -3.71 -0.73
C LYS A 943 -25.40 -4.13 0.50
N LYS A 944 -26.73 -4.21 0.41
CA LYS A 944 -27.59 -4.72 1.49
C LYS A 944 -27.23 -6.17 1.85
N LYS A 945 -27.08 -7.06 0.85
CA LYS A 945 -26.64 -8.45 1.04
C LYS A 945 -25.28 -8.53 1.73
N ARG A 946 -24.31 -7.71 1.31
CA ARG A 946 -22.98 -7.63 1.93
C ARG A 946 -23.01 -7.29 3.42
N PHE A 947 -23.97 -6.45 3.84
CA PHE A 947 -24.15 -6.07 5.25
C PHE A 947 -25.21 -6.90 5.99
N GLY A 948 -25.85 -7.87 5.32
CA GLY A 948 -26.86 -8.76 5.89
C GLY A 948 -28.25 -8.14 6.06
N PHE A 949 -28.50 -6.99 5.43
CA PHE A 949 -29.79 -6.28 5.53
C PHE A 949 -30.91 -6.91 4.70
N ASP A 950 -30.56 -7.85 3.82
CA ASP A 950 -31.49 -8.76 3.12
C ASP A 950 -32.14 -9.79 4.08
N ARG A 951 -31.45 -10.17 5.16
CA ARG A 951 -31.92 -11.17 6.13
C ARG A 951 -32.41 -10.56 7.44
N HIS A 952 -31.76 -9.49 7.87
CA HIS A 952 -32.03 -8.83 9.13
C HIS A 952 -32.23 -7.33 8.89
N PRO A 953 -33.48 -6.84 8.91
CA PRO A 953 -33.74 -5.42 8.75
C PRO A 953 -33.01 -4.62 9.82
N ASN A 954 -32.52 -3.45 9.43
CA ASN A 954 -31.75 -2.60 10.33
C ASN A 954 -32.67 -1.72 11.19
N HIS A 955 -32.45 -1.73 12.51
CA HIS A 955 -33.26 -0.99 13.50
C HIS A 955 -32.56 0.29 14.03
N THR A 956 -31.65 0.89 13.26
CA THR A 956 -31.05 2.18 13.65
C THR A 956 -32.04 3.35 13.52
N LEU A 957 -31.78 4.44 14.26
CA LEU A 957 -32.64 5.63 14.28
C LEU A 957 -32.95 6.16 12.86
N VAL A 958 -31.92 6.32 12.04
CA VAL A 958 -32.05 6.51 10.60
C VAL A 958 -31.87 5.15 9.96
N HIS A 959 -32.87 4.66 9.26
CA HIS A 959 -32.88 3.36 8.60
C HIS A 959 -32.92 3.51 7.08
N LEU A 960 -32.57 2.45 6.36
CA LEU A 960 -32.82 2.39 4.92
C LEU A 960 -34.32 2.20 4.71
N PRO A 961 -34.92 2.77 3.65
CA PRO A 961 -36.31 2.54 3.31
C PRO A 961 -36.61 1.05 3.16
N TYR A 962 -37.74 0.60 3.72
CA TYR A 962 -38.22 -0.77 3.57
C TYR A 962 -39.00 -0.90 2.26
N ARG A 963 -38.57 -1.81 1.39
CA ARG A 963 -39.19 -2.06 0.08
C ARG A 963 -39.92 -3.39 0.14
N GLU A 964 -41.20 -3.40 -0.19
CA GLU A 964 -42.03 -4.61 -0.25
C GLU A 964 -41.72 -5.41 -1.53
N ARG A 965 -41.46 -4.71 -2.64
CA ARG A 965 -41.05 -5.35 -3.89
C ARG A 965 -39.54 -5.59 -3.92
N PRO A 966 -39.07 -6.83 -4.20
CA PRO A 966 -37.67 -7.05 -4.54
C PRO A 966 -37.33 -6.26 -5.81
N VAL A 967 -36.12 -5.70 -5.88
CA VAL A 967 -35.64 -5.03 -7.10
C VAL A 967 -35.67 -6.04 -8.24
N LYS A 968 -36.36 -5.69 -9.33
CA LYS A 968 -36.50 -6.55 -10.51
C LYS A 968 -35.20 -6.74 -11.26
#